data_AF-A0A7H0FTV7-F1
#
_entry.id   AF-A0A7H0FTV7-F1
#
_cell.length_a   1.000
_cell.length_b   1.000
_cell.length_c   1.000
_cell.angle_alpha   90.00
_cell.angle_beta   90.00
_cell.angle_gamma   90.00
#
_symmetry.space_group_name_H-M   'P 1'
#
loop_
_entity.id
_entity.type
_entity.pdbx_description
1 polymer ?
#
loop_
_entity_poly.entity_id
_entity_poly.type
_entity_poly.pdbx_seq_one_letter_code
_entity_poly.pdbx_strand_id
1 'polypeptide(L)'
;MDPERWQRLSPLLDALFELPPEARAERLRELRDEDAELTGELEALIALEEERTDFLAEPITPPRPGVQPGTVVGPYRLDRLLGEGGMGQVWLASRADGLYQRRVALKLLRPGLTDTNLRIRFTRERQILARLAHPHIARLLDAGVTAEGVPYLALEYVDGEPITDYCRALDTPVAQRLRMFQQVCDAVSHAHANLIVHRDLKPSNILVTPAGEVRLLDFGIAKLLDTEVPVVEQTRTGVRAFTLHYAAPEQIRGEPVTTMTDVYSLGVVLYELLTDRKPYKLKRESDAAWEDAILFNDPPRPSQKVLRRVESDTAEDQTHGAELRRRARVLVGDLDNIVLKTLSKQPEQRYPSVEALALDLRRYEEGRPVLARPQGVGYRFGKFFARHRWTIATATMVVVVLSLSIGLVAWQARQALAEAARAQAMQDFMVGIFEQAGGAPGQAVDLRSLLAAAEARERAEPDRQPRARAELLGLLARLRLGLGDYQEATALLVRQGAIVDNARDIPDSLLLESLTLRGQLLALQGQARGCIELMQPALDVARNEQAQLPPQSSQFYSQLGRCRRAAGERQGARQMFERSLAIRRETPSDDAGIVENMTDLATLQADVGDSAAAMRGYDEALAYLDRRLGTGHRLAVDILRQRCALLRTQGEAVAAESDCQTAVTLSQRLHGGDTRAGIDARRQLAALHVDQGRYGQAQQEFTQTQAWLSARLGPEHPDVARNYNSLGITAWERGDFAAALPALAHAVAIWRKGTDHRLLAAGLFNQAMVLHDAGRDAEALPLLEEARRLRIEHFGAQHEIVGDTEWMLGLVTAALGDTARSRAAFGAAVALTRNGYGPAHPHALRAELSQARQFARAGDAGAVRRMAEIGNVPGTDSERDKVRWLARAYVAETRCRDEPAATQTELDALLRRMQAALPEGGAVLREVQAIRTACR
;
A
#
# COMPACT_ATOMS: atom_id res chain seq x y z
N MET A 1 -95.41 -30.29 -11.25
CA MET A 1 -95.98 -30.74 -9.98
C MET A 1 -96.90 -29.64 -9.45
N ASP A 2 -98.05 -29.97 -8.87
CA ASP A 2 -99.02 -28.99 -8.34
C ASP A 2 -98.51 -28.36 -7.02
N PRO A 3 -98.63 -27.04 -6.79
CA PRO A 3 -98.18 -26.35 -5.56
C PRO A 3 -98.59 -26.99 -4.22
N GLU A 4 -99.81 -27.52 -4.07
CA GLU A 4 -100.20 -28.20 -2.82
C GLU A 4 -99.43 -29.51 -2.59
N ARG A 5 -99.09 -30.23 -3.66
CA ARG A 5 -98.32 -31.48 -3.60
C ARG A 5 -96.84 -31.21 -3.26
N TRP A 6 -96.29 -30.09 -3.75
CA TRP A 6 -94.95 -29.64 -3.37
C TRP A 6 -94.82 -29.22 -1.89
N GLN A 7 -95.86 -28.59 -1.32
CA GLN A 7 -95.87 -28.24 0.10
C GLN A 7 -95.81 -29.45 1.05
N ARG A 8 -96.30 -30.63 0.63
CA ARG A 8 -96.15 -31.88 1.39
C ARG A 8 -94.80 -32.55 1.20
N LEU A 9 -94.21 -32.47 0.01
CA LEU A 9 -92.93 -33.12 -0.32
C LEU A 9 -91.72 -32.34 0.21
N SER A 10 -91.73 -31.01 0.15
CA SER A 10 -90.58 -30.16 0.50
C SER A 10 -90.05 -30.37 1.94
N PRO A 11 -90.87 -30.44 3.01
CA PRO A 11 -90.35 -30.64 4.36
C PRO A 11 -89.78 -32.05 4.56
N LEU A 12 -90.35 -33.06 3.89
CA LEU A 12 -89.88 -34.44 3.95
C LEU A 12 -88.56 -34.59 3.19
N LEU A 13 -88.40 -33.90 2.06
CA LEU A 13 -87.16 -33.87 1.29
C LEU A 13 -86.03 -33.20 2.09
N ASP A 14 -86.30 -32.06 2.74
CA ASP A 14 -85.33 -31.38 3.60
C ASP A 14 -84.88 -32.27 4.77
N ALA A 15 -85.82 -32.93 5.45
CA ALA A 15 -85.50 -33.85 6.54
C ALA A 15 -84.70 -35.08 6.08
N LEU A 16 -84.96 -35.60 4.87
CA LEU A 16 -84.20 -36.70 4.30
C LEU A 16 -82.77 -36.30 3.96
N PHE A 17 -82.52 -35.08 3.47
CA PHE A 17 -81.18 -34.58 3.15
C PHE A 17 -80.29 -34.36 4.39
N GLU A 18 -80.88 -34.09 5.55
CA GLU A 18 -80.14 -33.97 6.81
C GLU A 18 -79.70 -35.32 7.42
N LEU A 19 -80.30 -36.44 6.99
CA LEU A 19 -79.96 -37.78 7.51
C LEU A 19 -78.75 -38.41 6.79
N PRO A 20 -77.90 -39.19 7.51
CA PRO A 20 -76.84 -40.00 6.92
C PRO A 20 -77.38 -41.10 5.98
N PRO A 21 -76.60 -41.60 5.00
CA PRO A 21 -77.09 -42.49 3.94
C PRO A 21 -77.81 -43.75 4.44
N GLU A 22 -77.30 -44.42 5.46
CA GLU A 22 -77.91 -45.65 6.02
C GLU A 22 -79.24 -45.35 6.72
N ALA A 23 -79.33 -44.25 7.47
CA ALA A 23 -80.55 -43.82 8.16
C ALA A 23 -81.59 -43.25 7.19
N ARG A 24 -81.16 -42.60 6.10
CA ARG A 24 -82.03 -42.15 5.00
C ARG A 24 -82.69 -43.33 4.29
N ALA A 25 -81.93 -44.38 4.00
CA ALA A 25 -82.44 -45.60 3.36
C ALA A 25 -83.40 -46.40 4.27
N GLU A 26 -83.24 -46.32 5.58
CA GLU A 26 -84.19 -46.90 6.55
C GLU A 26 -85.47 -46.06 6.64
N ARG A 27 -85.36 -44.73 6.71
CA ARG A 27 -86.51 -43.83 6.74
C ARG A 27 -87.34 -43.86 5.45
N LEU A 28 -86.69 -44.01 4.29
CA LEU A 28 -87.37 -44.23 3.01
C LEU A 28 -88.09 -45.58 2.95
N ARG A 29 -87.58 -46.62 3.62
CA ARG A 29 -88.30 -47.91 3.73
C ARG A 29 -89.56 -47.78 4.58
N GLU A 30 -89.48 -47.08 5.72
CA GLU A 30 -90.66 -46.79 6.55
C GLU A 30 -91.72 -45.98 5.80
N LEU A 31 -91.31 -44.92 5.10
CA LEU A 31 -92.23 -44.09 4.31
C LEU A 31 -92.86 -44.86 3.13
N ARG A 32 -92.15 -45.84 2.58
CA ARG A 32 -92.67 -46.69 1.50
C ARG A 32 -93.83 -47.58 1.96
N ASP A 33 -93.80 -48.02 3.22
CA ASP A 33 -94.89 -48.81 3.81
C ASP A 33 -96.13 -47.93 4.11
N GLU A 34 -95.96 -46.61 4.27
CA GLU A 34 -97.04 -45.65 4.50
C GLU A 34 -97.65 -45.10 3.19
N ASP A 35 -96.81 -44.70 2.22
CA ASP A 35 -97.21 -44.18 0.91
C ASP A 35 -96.13 -44.47 -0.14
N ALA A 36 -96.34 -45.51 -0.93
CA ALA A 36 -95.39 -45.97 -1.94
C ALA A 36 -95.26 -45.01 -3.14
N GLU A 37 -96.31 -44.25 -3.48
CA GLU A 37 -96.29 -43.31 -4.60
C GLU A 37 -95.48 -42.05 -4.22
N LEU A 38 -95.74 -41.51 -3.03
CA LEU A 38 -95.01 -40.36 -2.49
C LEU A 38 -93.51 -40.67 -2.31
N THR A 39 -93.20 -41.87 -1.81
CA THR A 39 -91.81 -42.29 -1.61
C THR A 39 -91.08 -42.48 -2.93
N GLY A 40 -91.75 -42.97 -3.97
CA GLY A 40 -91.18 -43.05 -5.32
C GLY A 40 -90.86 -41.68 -5.92
N GLU A 41 -91.69 -40.67 -5.67
CA GLU A 41 -91.42 -39.28 -6.07
C GLU A 41 -90.23 -38.67 -5.30
N LEU A 42 -90.13 -38.93 -3.99
CA LEU A 42 -89.00 -38.47 -3.18
C LEU A 42 -87.68 -39.11 -3.62
N GLU A 43 -87.67 -40.40 -3.93
CA GLU A 43 -86.48 -41.08 -4.44
C GLU A 43 -86.07 -40.56 -5.83
N ALA A 44 -87.03 -40.28 -6.72
CA ALA A 44 -86.74 -39.68 -8.01
C ALA A 44 -86.13 -38.27 -7.87
N LEU A 45 -86.62 -37.48 -6.91
CA LEU A 45 -86.09 -36.15 -6.62
C LEU A 45 -84.69 -36.18 -5.98
N ILE A 46 -84.43 -37.15 -5.09
CA ILE A 46 -83.09 -37.35 -4.50
C ILE A 46 -82.10 -37.82 -5.58
N ALA A 47 -82.50 -38.74 -6.45
CA ALA A 47 -81.67 -39.22 -7.55
C ALA A 47 -81.32 -38.10 -8.55
N LEU A 48 -82.24 -37.15 -8.77
CA LEU A 48 -82.02 -35.98 -9.62
C LEU A 48 -80.98 -34.98 -9.03
N GLU A 49 -80.80 -34.94 -7.70
CA GLU A 49 -79.78 -34.12 -7.05
C GLU A 49 -78.38 -34.77 -7.17
N GLU A 50 -78.28 -36.09 -6.98
CA GLU A 50 -76.99 -36.79 -7.09
C GLU A 50 -76.39 -36.72 -8.51
N GLU A 51 -77.22 -36.52 -9.55
CA GLU A 51 -76.77 -36.40 -10.94
C GLU A 51 -76.59 -34.94 -11.44
N ARG A 52 -77.13 -33.90 -10.79
CA ARG A 52 -77.00 -32.49 -11.24
C ARG A 52 -77.04 -31.45 -10.11
N THR A 53 -75.91 -30.76 -9.91
CA THR A 53 -75.64 -29.77 -8.85
C THR A 53 -76.19 -28.34 -9.06
N ASP A 54 -77.01 -28.07 -10.08
CA ASP A 54 -77.37 -26.69 -10.45
C ASP A 54 -78.84 -26.50 -10.92
N PHE A 55 -79.79 -27.20 -10.28
CA PHE A 55 -81.22 -27.13 -10.64
C PHE A 55 -81.95 -25.84 -10.18
N LEU A 56 -81.41 -25.09 -9.22
CA LEU A 56 -82.06 -23.89 -8.65
C LEU A 56 -81.59 -22.55 -9.25
N ALA A 57 -80.80 -22.56 -10.32
CA ALA A 57 -80.21 -21.37 -10.92
C ALA A 57 -81.00 -20.75 -12.08
N GLU A 58 -82.16 -21.31 -12.48
CA GLU A 58 -83.00 -20.72 -13.54
C GLU A 58 -84.23 -19.96 -12.98
N PRO A 59 -84.46 -18.70 -13.40
CA PRO A 59 -85.65 -17.95 -13.01
C PRO A 59 -86.92 -18.48 -13.70
N ILE A 60 -87.96 -18.79 -12.90
CA ILE A 60 -89.25 -19.39 -13.30
C ILE A 60 -90.20 -18.39 -14.02
N THR A 61 -89.67 -17.42 -14.77
CA THR A 61 -90.51 -16.50 -15.58
C THR A 61 -89.98 -16.40 -17.01
N PRO A 62 -90.78 -16.73 -18.04
CA PRO A 62 -90.34 -16.59 -19.41
C PRO A 62 -90.21 -15.10 -19.79
N PRO A 63 -89.17 -14.70 -20.55
CA PRO A 63 -89.11 -13.35 -21.12
C PRO A 63 -90.25 -13.15 -22.13
N ARG A 64 -90.93 -12.00 -22.09
CA ARG A 64 -91.94 -11.64 -23.09
C ARG A 64 -91.30 -11.51 -24.49
N PRO A 65 -91.98 -11.97 -25.57
CA PRO A 65 -91.50 -11.83 -26.93
C PRO A 65 -91.70 -10.38 -27.41
N GLY A 66 -90.78 -9.82 -28.22
CA GLY A 66 -91.15 -8.66 -29.04
C GLY A 66 -90.11 -7.62 -29.43
N VAL A 67 -88.81 -7.84 -29.25
CA VAL A 67 -87.79 -6.95 -29.82
C VAL A 67 -86.78 -7.79 -30.62
N GLN A 68 -86.77 -7.62 -31.94
CA GLN A 68 -85.88 -8.35 -32.87
C GLN A 68 -84.98 -7.38 -33.63
N PRO A 69 -83.83 -7.84 -34.17
CA PRO A 69 -83.09 -7.08 -35.17
C PRO A 69 -84.02 -6.57 -36.27
N GLY A 70 -83.95 -5.27 -36.58
CA GLY A 70 -84.80 -4.59 -37.56
C GLY A 70 -85.97 -3.80 -36.97
N THR A 71 -86.36 -4.01 -35.70
CA THR A 71 -87.40 -3.20 -35.03
C THR A 71 -86.98 -1.72 -34.96
N VAL A 72 -87.93 -0.80 -35.17
CA VAL A 72 -87.70 0.65 -35.04
C VAL A 72 -88.21 1.14 -33.69
N VAL A 73 -87.34 1.78 -32.91
CA VAL A 73 -87.62 2.37 -31.60
C VAL A 73 -87.24 3.85 -31.68
N GLY A 74 -88.23 4.75 -31.65
CA GLY A 74 -88.00 6.18 -31.90
C GLY A 74 -87.40 6.39 -33.31
N PRO A 75 -86.36 7.22 -33.49
CA PRO A 75 -85.69 7.40 -34.78
C PRO A 75 -84.64 6.33 -35.09
N TYR A 76 -84.55 5.25 -34.31
CA TYR A 76 -83.48 4.25 -34.39
C TYR A 76 -84.00 2.88 -34.81
N ARG A 77 -83.31 2.23 -35.74
CA ARG A 77 -83.51 0.82 -36.09
C ARG A 77 -82.51 -0.04 -35.33
N LEU A 78 -83.00 -1.06 -34.64
CA LEU A 78 -82.16 -2.00 -33.90
C LEU A 78 -81.40 -2.91 -34.87
N ASP A 79 -80.09 -2.99 -34.74
CA ASP A 79 -79.23 -3.81 -35.60
C ASP A 79 -78.85 -5.13 -34.92
N ARG A 80 -78.34 -5.07 -33.68
CA ARG A 80 -77.87 -6.26 -32.92
C ARG A 80 -77.95 -6.04 -31.42
N LEU A 81 -78.36 -7.05 -30.64
CA LEU A 81 -78.33 -6.98 -29.18
C LEU A 81 -76.87 -6.93 -28.69
N LEU A 82 -76.52 -5.91 -27.90
CA LEU A 82 -75.20 -5.74 -27.28
C LEU A 82 -75.15 -6.37 -25.89
N GLY A 83 -76.26 -6.37 -25.16
CA GLY A 83 -76.36 -7.02 -23.85
C GLY A 83 -77.75 -6.91 -23.23
N GLU A 84 -78.09 -7.86 -22.35
CA GLU A 84 -79.33 -7.89 -21.59
C GLU A 84 -79.02 -8.00 -20.09
N GLY A 85 -79.72 -7.22 -19.26
CA GLY A 85 -79.53 -7.23 -17.82
C GLY A 85 -80.80 -6.89 -17.04
N GLY A 86 -80.69 -6.83 -15.72
CA GLY A 86 -81.82 -6.59 -14.81
C GLY A 86 -82.57 -5.27 -15.05
N MET A 87 -81.94 -4.30 -15.71
CA MET A 87 -82.51 -2.97 -15.97
C MET A 87 -83.03 -2.77 -17.41
N GLY A 88 -82.89 -3.76 -18.30
CA GLY A 88 -83.33 -3.64 -19.70
C GLY A 88 -82.36 -4.25 -20.71
N GLN A 89 -82.59 -3.95 -22.00
CA GLN A 89 -81.81 -4.44 -23.13
C GLN A 89 -81.04 -3.30 -23.80
N VAL A 90 -79.77 -3.52 -24.13
CA VAL A 90 -78.93 -2.58 -24.87
C VAL A 90 -78.68 -3.13 -26.27
N TRP A 91 -79.01 -2.35 -27.27
CA TRP A 91 -78.92 -2.71 -28.68
C TRP A 91 -77.96 -1.78 -29.41
N LEU A 92 -77.16 -2.32 -30.32
CA LEU A 92 -76.55 -1.54 -31.39
C LEU A 92 -77.67 -1.14 -32.32
N ALA A 93 -77.81 0.15 -32.59
CA ALA A 93 -78.86 0.68 -33.45
C ALA A 93 -78.30 1.72 -34.42
N SER A 94 -78.94 1.83 -35.58
CA SER A 94 -78.64 2.81 -36.61
C SER A 94 -79.79 3.81 -36.73
N ARG A 95 -79.46 5.11 -36.78
CA ARG A 95 -80.48 6.15 -36.99
C ARG A 95 -81.11 5.98 -38.38
N ALA A 96 -82.44 5.92 -38.45
CA ALA A 96 -83.19 5.52 -39.65
C ALA A 96 -84.02 6.67 -40.28
N ASP A 97 -83.87 7.91 -39.80
CA ASP A 97 -84.61 9.10 -40.26
C ASP A 97 -84.01 9.79 -41.50
N GLY A 98 -82.95 9.22 -42.09
CA GLY A 98 -82.37 9.65 -43.38
C GLY A 98 -81.53 10.93 -43.33
N LEU A 99 -81.35 11.56 -42.17
CA LEU A 99 -80.64 12.84 -42.05
C LEU A 99 -79.11 12.69 -41.96
N TYR A 100 -78.62 11.64 -41.28
CA TYR A 100 -77.22 11.21 -41.25
C TYR A 100 -77.09 9.82 -40.62
N GLN A 101 -76.07 9.05 -41.01
CA GLN A 101 -75.83 7.70 -40.49
C GLN A 101 -74.90 7.74 -39.28
N ARG A 102 -75.41 7.42 -38.09
CA ARG A 102 -74.60 7.21 -36.87
C ARG A 102 -75.07 5.95 -36.14
N ARG A 103 -74.10 5.10 -35.76
CA ARG A 103 -74.31 3.95 -34.87
C ARG A 103 -74.41 4.43 -33.43
N VAL A 104 -75.39 3.94 -32.70
CA VAL A 104 -75.65 4.28 -31.29
C VAL A 104 -75.85 3.01 -30.47
N ALA A 105 -75.56 3.07 -29.18
CA ALA A 105 -76.00 2.09 -28.21
C ALA A 105 -77.37 2.54 -27.66
N LEU A 106 -78.45 1.87 -28.08
CA LEU A 106 -79.81 2.15 -27.66
C LEU A 106 -80.20 1.27 -26.48
N LYS A 107 -80.36 1.87 -25.30
CA LYS A 107 -80.78 1.18 -24.08
C LYS A 107 -82.29 1.31 -23.88
N LEU A 108 -82.99 0.18 -23.92
CA LEU A 108 -84.42 0.06 -23.67
C LEU A 108 -84.63 -0.27 -22.19
N LEU A 109 -85.33 0.58 -21.45
CA LEU A 109 -85.59 0.35 -20.03
C LEU A 109 -86.83 -0.54 -19.84
N ARG A 110 -86.81 -1.44 -18.85
CA ARG A 110 -87.97 -2.31 -18.55
C ARG A 110 -89.19 -1.45 -18.15
N PRO A 111 -90.37 -1.65 -18.76
CA PRO A 111 -91.60 -1.01 -18.31
C PRO A 111 -92.14 -1.76 -17.09
N GLY A 112 -92.01 -1.17 -15.91
CA GLY A 112 -92.51 -1.74 -14.65
C GLY A 112 -93.10 -0.66 -13.75
N LEU A 113 -94.43 -0.68 -13.62
CA LEU A 113 -95.25 -0.12 -12.53
C LEU A 113 -95.22 1.40 -12.28
N THR A 114 -95.93 2.11 -13.16
CA THR A 114 -96.92 3.18 -12.87
C THR A 114 -96.58 4.24 -11.82
N ASP A 115 -95.87 5.30 -12.23
CA ASP A 115 -95.91 6.60 -11.55
C ASP A 115 -96.01 7.72 -12.60
N THR A 116 -97.03 8.58 -12.52
CA THR A 116 -97.25 9.70 -13.45
C THR A 116 -96.11 10.75 -13.36
N ASN A 117 -95.31 10.70 -12.28
CA ASN A 117 -94.10 11.50 -12.10
C ASN A 117 -92.87 11.00 -12.87
N LEU A 118 -92.90 9.78 -13.45
CA LEU A 118 -91.72 9.16 -14.07
C LEU A 118 -91.25 9.91 -15.33
N ARG A 119 -92.18 10.47 -16.13
CA ARG A 119 -91.83 11.31 -17.30
C ARG A 119 -91.16 12.63 -16.91
N ILE A 120 -91.58 13.25 -15.80
CA ILE A 120 -91.00 14.50 -15.30
C ILE A 120 -89.59 14.23 -14.74
N ARG A 121 -89.43 13.15 -13.95
CA ARG A 121 -88.13 12.70 -13.43
C ARG A 121 -87.18 12.32 -14.57
N PHE A 122 -87.64 11.55 -15.56
CA PHE A 122 -86.86 11.18 -16.75
C PHE A 122 -86.44 12.40 -17.59
N THR A 123 -87.29 13.42 -17.70
CA THR A 123 -86.96 14.66 -18.44
C THR A 123 -85.93 15.52 -17.71
N ARG A 124 -85.99 15.61 -16.37
CA ARG A 124 -85.02 16.32 -15.53
C ARG A 124 -83.66 15.62 -15.56
N GLU A 125 -83.66 14.30 -15.49
CA GLU A 125 -82.44 13.48 -15.53
C GLU A 125 -81.76 13.50 -16.91
N ARG A 126 -82.56 13.54 -17.99
CA ARG A 126 -82.06 13.78 -19.36
C ARG A 126 -81.25 15.07 -19.45
N GLN A 127 -81.68 16.15 -18.78
CA GLN A 127 -80.97 17.43 -18.79
C GLN A 127 -79.66 17.39 -18.01
N ILE A 128 -79.60 16.58 -16.94
CA ILE A 128 -78.39 16.38 -16.14
C ILE A 128 -77.36 15.57 -16.95
N LEU A 129 -77.77 14.47 -17.58
CA LEU A 129 -76.90 13.62 -18.40
C LEU A 129 -76.44 14.28 -19.70
N ALA A 130 -77.26 15.14 -20.32
CA ALA A 130 -76.87 15.89 -21.50
C ALA A 130 -75.75 16.92 -21.22
N ARG A 131 -75.60 17.36 -19.96
CA ARG A 131 -74.53 18.28 -19.53
C ARG A 131 -73.21 17.57 -19.22
N LEU A 132 -73.23 16.24 -19.12
CA LEU A 132 -72.09 15.41 -18.77
C LEU A 132 -71.19 15.16 -19.98
N ALA A 133 -70.53 16.20 -20.48
CA ALA A 133 -69.61 16.12 -21.60
C ALA A 133 -68.16 15.96 -21.11
N HIS A 134 -67.61 14.75 -21.27
CA HIS A 134 -66.22 14.46 -20.91
C HIS A 134 -65.58 13.49 -21.92
N PRO A 135 -64.28 13.63 -22.27
CA PRO A 135 -63.60 12.75 -23.21
C PRO A 135 -63.69 11.25 -22.85
N HIS A 136 -63.75 10.94 -21.56
CA HIS A 136 -63.79 9.56 -21.04
C HIS A 136 -65.19 9.09 -20.62
N ILE A 137 -66.25 9.79 -21.02
CA ILE A 137 -67.64 9.41 -20.75
C ILE A 137 -68.39 9.24 -22.07
N ALA A 138 -69.12 8.13 -22.26
CA ALA A 138 -69.98 7.96 -23.41
C ALA A 138 -71.11 8.98 -23.39
N ARG A 139 -71.21 9.80 -24.45
CA ARG A 139 -72.15 10.92 -24.50
C ARG A 139 -73.58 10.44 -24.73
N LEU A 140 -74.54 11.03 -24.01
CA LEU A 140 -75.96 10.91 -24.33
C LEU A 140 -76.27 11.69 -25.61
N LEU A 141 -76.73 10.99 -26.65
CA LEU A 141 -77.03 11.58 -27.96
C LEU A 141 -78.51 11.94 -28.08
N ASP A 142 -79.39 11.08 -27.60
CA ASP A 142 -80.84 11.28 -27.61
C ASP A 142 -81.49 10.47 -26.46
N ALA A 143 -82.69 10.86 -26.06
CA ALA A 143 -83.49 10.15 -25.07
C ALA A 143 -84.97 10.45 -25.31
N GLY A 144 -85.79 9.41 -25.30
CA GLY A 144 -87.21 9.52 -25.60
C GLY A 144 -88.03 8.41 -24.97
N VAL A 145 -89.33 8.46 -25.23
CA VAL A 145 -90.28 7.41 -24.86
C VAL A 145 -91.01 7.02 -26.13
N THR A 146 -91.10 5.73 -26.44
CA THR A 146 -91.81 5.25 -27.64
C THR A 146 -93.32 5.49 -27.52
N ALA A 147 -94.06 5.32 -28.62
CA ALA A 147 -95.52 5.42 -28.62
C ALA A 147 -96.17 4.40 -27.66
N GLU A 148 -95.51 3.27 -27.44
CA GLU A 148 -95.89 2.17 -26.54
C GLU A 148 -95.46 2.42 -25.08
N GLY A 149 -94.91 3.59 -24.77
CA GLY A 149 -94.54 3.99 -23.41
C GLY A 149 -93.20 3.46 -22.91
N VAL A 150 -92.36 2.88 -23.78
CA VAL A 150 -91.04 2.35 -23.41
C VAL A 150 -90.01 3.48 -23.42
N PRO A 151 -89.36 3.82 -22.29
CA PRO A 151 -88.30 4.80 -22.28
C PRO A 151 -87.01 4.21 -22.89
N TYR A 152 -86.35 5.00 -23.75
CA TYR A 152 -85.08 4.65 -24.37
C TYR A 152 -84.04 5.76 -24.18
N LEU A 153 -82.77 5.34 -24.12
CA LEU A 153 -81.61 6.22 -24.10
C LEU A 153 -80.68 5.85 -25.26
N ALA A 154 -80.38 6.80 -26.13
CA ALA A 154 -79.42 6.63 -27.22
C ALA A 154 -78.06 7.21 -26.79
N LEU A 155 -77.11 6.33 -26.55
CA LEU A 155 -75.76 6.65 -26.13
C LEU A 155 -74.80 6.49 -27.31
N GLU A 156 -73.68 7.19 -27.23
CA GLU A 156 -72.55 6.94 -28.14
C GLU A 156 -72.13 5.47 -28.08
N TYR A 157 -72.12 4.80 -29.25
CA TYR A 157 -71.59 3.45 -29.35
C TYR A 157 -70.06 3.49 -29.24
N VAL A 158 -69.52 2.80 -28.25
CA VAL A 158 -68.09 2.64 -28.04
C VAL A 158 -67.70 1.23 -28.49
N ASP A 159 -66.82 1.16 -29.48
CA ASP A 159 -66.19 -0.09 -29.91
C ASP A 159 -64.95 -0.35 -29.04
N GLY A 160 -65.10 -1.21 -28.05
CA GLY A 160 -64.07 -1.47 -27.05
C GLY A 160 -64.39 -2.66 -26.15
N GLU A 161 -63.37 -3.10 -25.41
CA GLU A 161 -63.43 -4.25 -24.50
C GLU A 161 -63.43 -3.78 -23.04
N PRO A 162 -64.03 -4.53 -22.09
CA PRO A 162 -63.93 -4.21 -20.67
C PRO A 162 -62.48 -4.06 -20.21
N ILE A 163 -62.20 -3.03 -19.39
CA ILE A 163 -60.83 -2.65 -18.98
C ILE A 163 -60.01 -3.80 -18.37
N THR A 164 -60.65 -4.71 -17.63
CA THR A 164 -59.99 -5.89 -17.05
C THR A 164 -59.60 -6.91 -18.11
N ASP A 165 -60.45 -7.12 -19.12
CA ASP A 165 -60.22 -8.10 -20.17
C ASP A 165 -59.17 -7.58 -21.15
N TYR A 166 -59.24 -6.30 -21.52
CA TYR A 166 -58.22 -5.61 -22.30
C TYR A 166 -56.83 -5.71 -21.63
N CYS A 167 -56.76 -5.45 -20.32
CA CYS A 167 -55.49 -5.54 -19.57
C CYS A 167 -54.96 -6.98 -19.47
N ARG A 168 -55.83 -7.98 -19.39
CA ARG A 168 -55.47 -9.40 -19.30
C ARG A 168 -55.03 -9.95 -20.65
N ALA A 169 -55.72 -9.58 -21.72
CA ALA A 169 -55.42 -10.03 -23.08
C ALA A 169 -54.08 -9.49 -23.61
N LEU A 170 -53.74 -8.24 -23.28
CA LEU A 170 -52.50 -7.58 -23.73
C LEU A 170 -51.37 -7.58 -22.70
N ASP A 171 -51.55 -8.29 -21.58
CA ASP A 171 -50.67 -8.29 -20.40
C ASP A 171 -50.11 -6.91 -20.03
N THR A 172 -51.01 -5.94 -19.93
CA THR A 172 -50.66 -4.52 -19.82
C THR A 172 -49.84 -4.23 -18.55
N PRO A 173 -48.70 -3.53 -18.63
CA PRO A 173 -47.90 -3.19 -17.44
C PRO A 173 -48.66 -2.33 -16.42
N VAL A 174 -48.35 -2.50 -15.13
CA VAL A 174 -49.01 -1.76 -14.02
C VAL A 174 -49.10 -0.26 -14.25
N ALA A 175 -48.03 0.38 -14.73
CA ALA A 175 -48.03 1.82 -15.00
C ALA A 175 -49.08 2.23 -16.04
N GLN A 176 -49.31 1.42 -17.08
CA GLN A 176 -50.34 1.69 -18.06
C GLN A 176 -51.74 1.40 -17.52
N ARG A 177 -51.90 0.35 -16.68
CA ARG A 177 -53.15 0.09 -15.96
C ARG A 177 -53.54 1.26 -15.05
N LEU A 178 -52.57 1.84 -14.35
CA LEU A 178 -52.77 3.02 -13.50
C LEU A 178 -53.15 4.26 -14.32
N ARG A 179 -52.51 4.52 -15.47
CA ARG A 179 -52.91 5.63 -16.36
C ARG A 179 -54.34 5.48 -16.88
N MET A 180 -54.73 4.29 -17.32
CA MET A 180 -56.11 4.03 -17.73
C MET A 180 -57.08 4.21 -16.56
N PHE A 181 -56.73 3.71 -15.37
CA PHE A 181 -57.55 3.92 -14.17
C PHE A 181 -57.65 5.40 -13.76
N GLN A 182 -56.60 6.21 -13.96
CA GLN A 182 -56.68 7.65 -13.76
C GLN A 182 -57.68 8.31 -14.71
N GLN A 183 -57.77 7.88 -15.98
CA GLN A 183 -58.81 8.34 -16.91
C GLN A 183 -60.22 7.98 -16.41
N VAL A 184 -60.40 6.81 -15.80
CA VAL A 184 -61.66 6.44 -15.10
C VAL A 184 -61.93 7.40 -13.95
N CYS A 185 -60.93 7.67 -13.11
CA CYS A 185 -61.07 8.60 -11.99
C CYS A 185 -61.42 10.01 -12.46
N ASP A 186 -60.84 10.50 -13.56
CA ASP A 186 -61.14 11.81 -14.13
C ASP A 186 -62.61 11.85 -14.61
N ALA A 187 -63.08 10.80 -15.27
CA ALA A 187 -64.49 10.68 -15.69
C ALA A 187 -65.46 10.69 -14.49
N VAL A 188 -65.20 9.87 -13.47
CA VAL A 188 -66.08 9.78 -12.29
C VAL A 188 -66.00 11.05 -11.45
N SER A 189 -64.82 11.65 -11.31
CA SER A 189 -64.64 12.94 -10.62
C SER A 189 -65.42 14.06 -11.32
N HIS A 190 -65.41 14.09 -12.66
CA HIS A 190 -66.23 15.02 -13.43
C HIS A 190 -67.74 14.81 -13.18
N ALA A 191 -68.20 13.56 -13.05
CA ALA A 191 -69.59 13.28 -12.68
C ALA A 191 -69.93 13.71 -11.25
N HIS A 192 -69.04 13.47 -10.28
CA HIS A 192 -69.20 13.91 -8.89
C HIS A 192 -69.25 15.44 -8.78
N ALA A 193 -68.45 16.16 -9.57
CA ALA A 193 -68.49 17.63 -9.64
C ALA A 193 -69.83 18.16 -10.19
N ASN A 194 -70.54 17.36 -10.98
CA ASN A 194 -71.91 17.62 -11.44
C ASN A 194 -72.99 17.01 -10.52
N LEU A 195 -72.61 16.60 -9.30
CA LEU A 195 -73.49 16.00 -8.26
C LEU A 195 -74.10 14.65 -8.64
N ILE A 196 -73.50 13.92 -9.59
CA ILE A 196 -73.96 12.59 -10.03
C ILE A 196 -73.10 11.51 -9.39
N VAL A 197 -73.72 10.54 -8.71
CA VAL A 197 -73.06 9.32 -8.21
C VAL A 197 -73.44 8.15 -9.10
N HIS A 198 -72.49 7.31 -9.51
CA HIS A 198 -72.69 6.27 -10.51
C HIS A 198 -73.41 5.02 -9.96
N ARG A 199 -73.10 4.58 -8.72
CA ARG A 199 -73.79 3.49 -7.98
C ARG A 199 -73.68 2.06 -8.53
N ASP A 200 -73.05 1.83 -9.69
CA ASP A 200 -72.83 0.51 -10.32
C ASP A 200 -71.53 0.49 -11.14
N LEU A 201 -70.44 1.00 -10.56
CA LEU A 201 -69.13 0.96 -11.20
C LEU A 201 -68.58 -0.46 -11.19
N LYS A 202 -68.33 -1.00 -12.38
CA LYS A 202 -67.80 -2.35 -12.60
C LYS A 202 -67.04 -2.41 -13.93
N PRO A 203 -66.16 -3.41 -14.15
CA PRO A 203 -65.34 -3.47 -15.35
C PRO A 203 -66.11 -3.47 -16.67
N SER A 204 -67.29 -4.10 -16.72
CA SER A 204 -68.12 -4.12 -17.95
C SER A 204 -68.73 -2.76 -18.32
N ASN A 205 -68.74 -1.79 -17.39
CA ASN A 205 -69.14 -0.41 -17.66
C ASN A 205 -67.94 0.49 -18.03
N ILE A 206 -66.71 -0.06 -18.07
CA ILE A 206 -65.49 0.69 -18.38
C ILE A 206 -64.84 0.05 -19.60
N LEU A 207 -65.09 0.60 -20.78
CA LEU A 207 -64.54 0.06 -22.02
C LEU A 207 -63.22 0.74 -22.39
N VAL A 208 -62.33 -0.02 -23.02
CA VAL A 208 -61.08 0.46 -23.60
C VAL A 208 -61.16 0.28 -25.11
N THR A 209 -60.99 1.37 -25.84
CA THR A 209 -60.97 1.33 -27.31
C THR A 209 -59.68 0.67 -27.81
N PRO A 210 -59.61 0.21 -29.08
CA PRO A 210 -58.37 -0.28 -29.67
C PRO A 210 -57.20 0.73 -29.64
N ALA A 211 -57.50 2.03 -29.50
CA ALA A 211 -56.51 3.09 -29.34
C ALA A 211 -55.96 3.21 -27.88
N GLY A 212 -56.48 2.41 -26.95
CA GLY A 212 -56.10 2.43 -25.53
C GLY A 212 -56.76 3.55 -24.72
N GLU A 213 -57.81 4.19 -25.24
CA GLU A 213 -58.57 5.22 -24.51
C GLU A 213 -59.71 4.60 -23.70
N VAL A 214 -59.87 5.06 -22.45
CA VAL A 214 -60.97 4.62 -21.59
C VAL A 214 -62.26 5.39 -21.87
N ARG A 215 -63.38 4.67 -21.88
CA ARG A 215 -64.74 5.21 -21.99
C ARG A 215 -65.63 4.57 -20.91
N LEU A 216 -66.14 5.41 -20.01
CA LEU A 216 -67.11 5.03 -19.00
C LEU A 216 -68.52 5.04 -19.61
N LEU A 217 -69.22 3.92 -19.45
CA LEU A 217 -70.59 3.70 -19.89
C LEU A 217 -71.57 3.80 -18.72
N ASP A 218 -72.81 4.16 -19.01
CA ASP A 218 -74.01 3.93 -18.18
C ASP A 218 -73.95 4.32 -16.68
N PHE A 219 -74.35 5.56 -16.36
CA PHE A 219 -74.54 6.05 -14.98
C PHE A 219 -75.82 5.53 -14.31
N GLY A 220 -75.97 4.22 -14.05
CA GLY A 220 -76.97 3.67 -13.10
C GLY A 220 -78.40 4.26 -13.13
N ILE A 221 -78.87 4.70 -14.30
CA ILE A 221 -79.87 5.79 -14.46
C ILE A 221 -81.25 5.44 -13.89
N ALA A 222 -81.60 4.15 -13.82
CA ALA A 222 -82.88 3.70 -13.26
C ALA A 222 -83.03 3.99 -11.75
N LYS A 223 -81.92 4.07 -10.99
CA LYS A 223 -81.95 4.25 -9.52
C LYS A 223 -82.03 5.71 -9.06
N LEU A 224 -81.70 6.65 -9.94
CA LEU A 224 -81.86 8.08 -9.68
C LEU A 224 -83.34 8.51 -9.77
N LEU A 225 -84.16 7.73 -10.48
CA LEU A 225 -85.60 8.01 -10.67
C LEU A 225 -86.46 7.68 -9.43
N ASP A 226 -85.90 6.96 -8.45
CA ASP A 226 -86.62 6.43 -7.27
C ASP A 226 -86.29 7.11 -5.92
N THR A 227 -85.36 8.08 -5.84
CA THR A 227 -84.84 8.56 -4.55
C THR A 227 -85.20 10.01 -4.20
N GLU A 228 -86.25 10.21 -3.40
CA GLU A 228 -86.36 11.36 -2.47
C GLU A 228 -87.06 11.03 -1.11
N VAL A 229 -87.46 9.78 -0.84
CA VAL A 229 -87.98 9.37 0.48
C VAL A 229 -87.15 8.20 1.02
N PRO A 230 -86.64 8.24 2.28
CA PRO A 230 -86.03 7.07 2.90
C PRO A 230 -87.15 6.07 3.23
N VAL A 231 -87.48 5.19 2.28
CA VAL A 231 -88.28 4.00 2.58
C VAL A 231 -87.30 2.99 3.17
N VAL A 232 -87.51 2.65 4.43
CA VAL A 232 -86.91 1.45 5.04
C VAL A 232 -87.40 0.27 4.22
N GLU A 233 -86.57 -0.27 3.32
CA GLU A 233 -86.88 -1.49 2.55
C GLU A 233 -86.88 -2.71 3.47
N GLN A 234 -87.98 -2.87 4.22
CA GLN A 234 -88.37 -4.14 4.80
C GLN A 234 -89.12 -4.94 3.73
N THR A 235 -88.40 -5.72 2.93
CA THR A 235 -88.91 -6.94 2.27
C THR A 235 -87.72 -7.71 1.69
N ARG A 236 -87.39 -8.86 2.30
CA ARG A 236 -86.19 -9.68 2.02
C ARG A 236 -86.25 -10.48 0.70
N THR A 237 -87.11 -10.11 -0.25
CA THR A 237 -87.31 -10.81 -1.54
C THR A 237 -87.76 -9.82 -2.63
N GLY A 238 -86.98 -8.75 -2.84
CA GLY A 238 -87.17 -7.74 -3.90
C GLY A 238 -85.92 -7.59 -4.77
N VAL A 239 -86.10 -7.34 -6.06
CA VAL A 239 -85.08 -7.33 -7.13
C VAL A 239 -83.83 -6.51 -6.74
N ARG A 240 -82.68 -7.19 -6.57
CA ARG A 240 -81.40 -6.56 -6.23
C ARG A 240 -80.95 -5.61 -7.33
N ALA A 241 -80.79 -4.34 -6.99
CA ALA A 241 -80.55 -3.31 -7.99
C ALA A 241 -79.05 -3.10 -8.32
N PHE A 242 -78.09 -3.74 -7.63
CA PHE A 242 -76.63 -3.57 -7.84
C PHE A 242 -75.92 -4.90 -8.13
N THR A 243 -74.75 -4.81 -8.77
CA THR A 243 -73.88 -5.98 -8.97
C THR A 243 -73.14 -6.31 -7.67
N LEU A 244 -73.52 -7.39 -7.00
CA LEU A 244 -73.08 -7.72 -5.63
C LEU A 244 -71.55 -7.67 -5.44
N HIS A 245 -70.76 -8.12 -6.42
CA HIS A 245 -69.30 -8.20 -6.29
C HIS A 245 -68.56 -6.86 -6.21
N TYR A 246 -69.18 -5.76 -6.63
CA TYR A 246 -68.58 -4.41 -6.62
C TYR A 246 -69.32 -3.46 -5.67
N ALA A 247 -70.40 -3.92 -5.05
CA ALA A 247 -71.23 -3.13 -4.16
C ALA A 247 -70.47 -2.77 -2.86
N ALA A 248 -70.65 -1.53 -2.42
CA ALA A 248 -70.09 -1.09 -1.14
C ALA A 248 -70.89 -1.65 0.05
N PRO A 249 -70.28 -1.81 1.24
CA PRO A 249 -70.97 -2.29 2.44
C PRO A 249 -72.26 -1.52 2.76
N GLU A 250 -72.26 -0.19 2.58
CA GLU A 250 -73.43 0.65 2.79
C GLU A 250 -74.58 0.32 1.80
N GLN A 251 -74.28 -0.11 0.56
CA GLN A 251 -75.31 -0.51 -0.41
C GLN A 251 -75.95 -1.84 -0.03
N ILE A 252 -75.20 -2.75 0.60
CA ILE A 252 -75.71 -4.05 1.08
C ILE A 252 -76.56 -3.86 2.34
N ARG A 253 -76.22 -2.89 3.19
CA ARG A 253 -76.99 -2.56 4.40
C ARG A 253 -78.22 -1.68 4.14
N GLY A 254 -78.36 -1.12 2.94
CA GLY A 254 -79.41 -0.14 2.62
C GLY A 254 -79.18 1.24 3.23
N GLU A 255 -77.92 1.59 3.54
CA GLU A 255 -77.51 2.91 4.05
C GLU A 255 -77.39 3.95 2.91
N PRO A 256 -77.37 5.27 3.21
CA PRO A 256 -77.28 6.32 2.19
C PRO A 256 -76.03 6.22 1.31
N VAL A 257 -76.23 6.22 0.00
CA VAL A 257 -75.15 6.16 -1.00
C VAL A 257 -74.53 7.54 -1.24
N THR A 258 -73.21 7.63 -1.21
CA THR A 258 -72.44 8.87 -1.39
C THR A 258 -71.35 8.72 -2.45
N THR A 259 -70.57 9.77 -2.71
CA THR A 259 -69.37 9.67 -3.58
C THR A 259 -68.35 8.64 -3.07
N MET A 260 -68.30 8.38 -1.76
CA MET A 260 -67.43 7.36 -1.14
C MET A 260 -67.87 5.92 -1.49
N THR A 261 -69.11 5.71 -1.92
CA THR A 261 -69.61 4.43 -2.43
C THR A 261 -68.99 4.11 -3.79
N ASP A 262 -68.88 5.12 -4.66
CA ASP A 262 -68.17 4.99 -5.94
C ASP A 262 -66.66 4.79 -5.71
N VAL A 263 -66.07 5.45 -4.69
CA VAL A 263 -64.66 5.23 -4.30
C VAL A 263 -64.40 3.78 -3.92
N TYR A 264 -65.31 3.13 -3.20
CA TYR A 264 -65.19 1.71 -2.87
C TYR A 264 -65.30 0.83 -4.12
N SER A 265 -66.29 1.09 -4.97
CA SER A 265 -66.52 0.35 -6.21
C SER A 265 -65.30 0.45 -7.14
N LEU A 266 -64.73 1.65 -7.28
CA LEU A 266 -63.46 1.90 -7.97
C LEU A 266 -62.28 1.21 -7.29
N GLY A 267 -62.30 1.10 -5.96
CA GLY A 267 -61.31 0.33 -5.21
C GLY A 267 -61.31 -1.15 -5.56
N VAL A 268 -62.49 -1.75 -5.73
CA VAL A 268 -62.63 -3.15 -6.17
C VAL A 268 -62.13 -3.30 -7.61
N VAL A 269 -62.48 -2.36 -8.50
CA VAL A 269 -61.98 -2.33 -9.88
C VAL A 269 -60.46 -2.19 -9.92
N LEU A 270 -59.88 -1.28 -9.13
CA LEU A 270 -58.43 -1.09 -9.04
C LEU A 270 -57.74 -2.34 -8.51
N TYR A 271 -58.31 -2.97 -7.48
CA TYR A 271 -57.80 -4.22 -6.94
C TYR A 271 -57.74 -5.31 -8.02
N GLU A 272 -58.83 -5.46 -8.78
CA GLU A 272 -58.90 -6.43 -9.87
C GLU A 272 -57.95 -6.08 -11.01
N LEU A 273 -57.82 -4.81 -11.37
CA LEU A 273 -56.85 -4.36 -12.38
C LEU A 273 -55.40 -4.60 -11.96
N LEU A 274 -55.08 -4.57 -10.67
CA LEU A 274 -53.70 -4.78 -10.20
C LEU A 274 -53.37 -6.26 -9.95
N THR A 275 -54.37 -7.09 -9.68
CA THR A 275 -54.17 -8.48 -9.24
C THR A 275 -54.77 -9.54 -10.16
N ASP A 276 -55.55 -9.14 -11.17
CA ASP A 276 -56.39 -9.98 -12.04
C ASP A 276 -57.41 -10.85 -11.27
N ARG A 277 -57.67 -10.54 -9.98
CA ARG A 277 -58.56 -11.26 -9.09
C ARG A 277 -59.39 -10.28 -8.24
N LYS A 278 -60.58 -10.70 -7.82
CA LYS A 278 -61.38 -9.91 -6.87
C LYS A 278 -60.76 -9.93 -5.46
N PRO A 279 -61.05 -8.91 -4.61
CA PRO A 279 -60.47 -8.81 -3.26
C PRO A 279 -60.75 -10.02 -2.37
N TYR A 280 -62.02 -10.44 -2.31
CA TYR A 280 -62.50 -11.50 -1.43
C TYR A 280 -62.39 -12.89 -2.10
N LYS A 281 -62.16 -13.96 -1.31
CA LYS A 281 -62.15 -15.36 -1.75
C LYS A 281 -63.17 -16.13 -0.92
N LEU A 282 -64.17 -16.73 -1.55
CA LEU A 282 -65.23 -17.47 -0.85
C LEU A 282 -64.94 -18.98 -0.82
N LYS A 283 -65.52 -19.67 0.17
CA LYS A 283 -65.51 -21.15 0.25
C LYS A 283 -66.61 -21.81 -0.59
N ARG A 284 -67.73 -21.11 -0.81
CA ARG A 284 -68.86 -21.48 -1.69
C ARG A 284 -69.32 -20.21 -2.40
N GLU A 285 -69.58 -20.27 -3.70
CA GLU A 285 -70.00 -19.12 -4.51
C GLU A 285 -71.50 -18.87 -4.37
N SER A 286 -71.94 -18.47 -3.17
CA SER A 286 -73.31 -18.00 -2.96
C SER A 286 -73.37 -16.50 -2.71
N ASP A 287 -74.50 -15.90 -3.07
CA ASP A 287 -74.79 -14.49 -2.83
C ASP A 287 -74.65 -14.10 -1.34
N ALA A 288 -75.12 -14.95 -0.43
CA ALA A 288 -74.99 -14.72 1.02
C ALA A 288 -73.51 -14.71 1.48
N ALA A 289 -72.65 -15.54 0.88
CA ALA A 289 -71.23 -15.58 1.21
C ALA A 289 -70.48 -14.33 0.70
N TRP A 290 -70.89 -13.77 -0.44
CA TRP A 290 -70.37 -12.48 -0.93
C TRP A 290 -70.78 -11.32 -0.02
N GLU A 291 -72.03 -11.28 0.44
CA GLU A 291 -72.50 -10.27 1.38
C GLU A 291 -71.69 -10.30 2.69
N ASP A 292 -71.53 -11.49 3.27
CA ASP A 292 -70.75 -11.68 4.51
C ASP A 292 -69.29 -11.20 4.34
N ALA A 293 -68.65 -11.57 3.22
CA ALA A 293 -67.27 -11.15 2.96
C ALA A 293 -67.14 -9.63 2.74
N ILE A 294 -68.10 -9.00 2.06
CA ILE A 294 -68.08 -7.54 1.86
C ILE A 294 -68.33 -6.81 3.18
N LEU A 295 -69.19 -7.33 4.05
CA LEU A 295 -69.53 -6.68 5.32
C LEU A 295 -68.45 -6.87 6.40
N PHE A 296 -67.83 -8.05 6.49
CA PHE A 296 -67.02 -8.43 7.66
C PHE A 296 -65.58 -8.84 7.38
N ASN A 297 -65.23 -9.27 6.16
CA ASN A 297 -63.86 -9.74 5.87
C ASN A 297 -62.97 -8.62 5.34
N ASP A 298 -61.76 -8.48 5.89
CA ASP A 298 -60.77 -7.55 5.35
C ASP A 298 -60.09 -8.10 4.09
N PRO A 299 -59.94 -7.29 3.02
CA PRO A 299 -59.28 -7.73 1.81
C PRO A 299 -57.77 -7.90 2.05
N PRO A 300 -57.14 -8.98 1.55
CA PRO A 300 -55.69 -9.13 1.61
C PRO A 300 -55.00 -8.08 0.75
N ARG A 301 -53.77 -7.69 1.09
CA ARG A 301 -52.97 -6.72 0.31
C ARG A 301 -52.82 -7.18 -1.15
N PRO A 302 -52.96 -6.29 -2.15
CA PRO A 302 -52.75 -6.62 -3.56
C PRO A 302 -51.42 -7.36 -3.82
N SER A 303 -50.32 -6.89 -3.24
CA SER A 303 -49.01 -7.53 -3.37
C SER A 303 -49.00 -8.97 -2.85
N GLN A 304 -49.63 -9.22 -1.70
CA GLN A 304 -49.74 -10.56 -1.10
C GLN A 304 -50.67 -11.47 -1.91
N LYS A 305 -51.76 -10.92 -2.48
CA LYS A 305 -52.68 -11.68 -3.35
C LYS A 305 -51.98 -12.16 -4.61
N VAL A 306 -51.17 -11.30 -5.24
CA VAL A 306 -50.35 -11.68 -6.41
C VAL A 306 -49.27 -12.68 -6.03
N LEU A 307 -48.59 -12.52 -4.89
CA LEU A 307 -47.59 -13.49 -4.43
C LEU A 307 -48.19 -14.87 -4.14
N ARG A 308 -49.33 -14.94 -3.44
CA ARG A 308 -50.02 -16.22 -3.18
C ARG A 308 -50.46 -16.93 -4.45
N ARG A 309 -50.73 -16.20 -5.53
CA ARG A 309 -51.01 -16.78 -6.86
C ARG A 309 -49.77 -17.46 -7.43
N VAL A 310 -48.59 -16.83 -7.30
CA VAL A 310 -47.32 -17.45 -7.70
C VAL A 310 -47.05 -18.73 -6.92
N GLU A 311 -47.48 -18.80 -5.65
CA GLU A 311 -47.32 -19.98 -4.80
C GLU A 311 -48.37 -21.07 -5.10
N SER A 312 -49.57 -20.72 -5.54
CA SER A 312 -50.65 -21.68 -5.84
C SER A 312 -50.62 -22.24 -7.27
N ASP A 313 -50.23 -21.42 -8.26
CA ASP A 313 -50.08 -21.85 -9.65
C ASP A 313 -48.76 -22.63 -9.77
N THR A 314 -48.83 -23.93 -9.46
CA THR A 314 -47.69 -24.86 -9.54
C THR A 314 -47.37 -25.20 -11.00
N ALA A 315 -46.16 -24.82 -11.44
CA ALA A 315 -45.24 -25.64 -12.22
C ALA A 315 -45.23 -25.70 -13.78
N GLU A 316 -45.72 -24.74 -14.59
CA GLU A 316 -45.52 -24.85 -16.07
C GLU A 316 -44.87 -23.67 -16.82
N ASP A 317 -44.79 -22.44 -16.28
CA ASP A 317 -44.13 -21.33 -17.00
C ASP A 317 -43.32 -20.39 -16.07
N GLN A 318 -41.99 -20.57 -16.03
CA GLN A 318 -41.07 -19.80 -15.18
C GLN A 318 -41.10 -18.29 -15.50
N THR A 319 -41.38 -17.95 -16.76
CA THR A 319 -41.43 -16.58 -17.27
C THR A 319 -42.61 -15.81 -16.69
N HIS A 320 -43.80 -16.44 -16.66
CA HIS A 320 -45.00 -15.85 -16.09
C HIS A 320 -44.88 -15.63 -14.57
N GLY A 321 -44.25 -16.58 -13.86
CA GLY A 321 -43.98 -16.44 -12.42
C GLY A 321 -43.03 -15.29 -12.08
N ALA A 322 -42.02 -15.04 -12.91
CA ALA A 322 -41.09 -13.92 -12.73
C ALA A 322 -41.79 -12.55 -12.91
N GLU A 323 -42.71 -12.45 -13.87
CA GLU A 323 -43.50 -11.25 -14.11
C GLU A 323 -44.46 -10.96 -12.95
N LEU A 324 -45.17 -11.97 -12.44
CA LEU A 324 -46.04 -11.81 -11.27
C LEU A 324 -45.25 -11.38 -10.02
N ARG A 325 -44.03 -11.90 -9.79
CA ARG A 325 -43.14 -11.43 -8.70
C ARG A 325 -42.66 -10.00 -8.90
N ARG A 326 -42.39 -9.59 -10.14
CA ARG A 326 -42.07 -8.19 -10.48
C ARG A 326 -43.27 -7.29 -10.21
N ARG A 327 -44.46 -7.70 -10.63
CA ARG A 327 -45.74 -7.02 -10.37
C ARG A 327 -45.94 -6.85 -8.86
N ALA A 328 -45.83 -7.92 -8.08
CA ALA A 328 -45.93 -7.86 -6.62
C ALA A 328 -44.95 -6.84 -6.01
N ARG A 329 -43.67 -6.83 -6.41
CA ARG A 329 -42.67 -5.86 -5.93
C ARG A 329 -43.03 -4.40 -6.22
N VAL A 330 -43.69 -4.14 -7.35
CA VAL A 330 -44.17 -2.79 -7.70
C VAL A 330 -45.37 -2.39 -6.82
N LEU A 331 -46.23 -3.34 -6.48
CA LEU A 331 -47.42 -3.11 -5.64
C LEU A 331 -47.08 -2.91 -4.16
N VAL A 332 -46.03 -3.56 -3.67
CA VAL A 332 -45.64 -3.52 -2.25
C VAL A 332 -45.46 -2.07 -1.77
N GLY A 333 -46.16 -1.75 -0.68
CA GLY A 333 -46.02 -0.45 -0.02
C GLY A 333 -47.08 0.54 -0.47
N ASP A 334 -46.72 1.49 -1.33
CA ASP A 334 -47.57 2.66 -1.59
C ASP A 334 -48.90 2.27 -2.28
N LEU A 335 -48.88 1.39 -3.29
CA LEU A 335 -50.10 0.94 -3.99
C LEU A 335 -50.97 0.01 -3.12
N ASP A 336 -50.38 -0.88 -2.31
CA ASP A 336 -51.13 -1.67 -1.34
C ASP A 336 -51.98 -0.78 -0.42
N ASN A 337 -51.39 0.30 0.10
CA ASN A 337 -52.08 1.21 1.02
C ASN A 337 -53.17 2.02 0.31
N ILE A 338 -52.91 2.49 -0.92
CA ILE A 338 -53.92 3.23 -1.70
C ILE A 338 -55.16 2.36 -1.93
N VAL A 339 -54.96 1.12 -2.38
CA VAL A 339 -56.07 0.18 -2.63
C VAL A 339 -56.80 -0.18 -1.33
N LEU A 340 -56.08 -0.52 -0.26
CA LEU A 340 -56.74 -0.87 1.00
C LEU A 340 -57.53 0.31 1.58
N LYS A 341 -57.04 1.54 1.42
CA LYS A 341 -57.77 2.74 1.84
C LYS A 341 -59.08 2.93 1.06
N THR A 342 -59.14 2.59 -0.22
CA THR A 342 -60.41 2.61 -0.97
C THR A 342 -61.39 1.54 -0.51
N LEU A 343 -60.91 0.41 0.00
CA LEU A 343 -61.72 -0.75 0.41
C LEU A 343 -62.09 -0.76 1.90
N SER A 344 -61.82 0.32 2.64
CA SER A 344 -62.21 0.43 4.05
C SER A 344 -63.71 0.23 4.24
N LYS A 345 -64.12 -0.55 5.25
CA LYS A 345 -65.55 -0.83 5.48
C LYS A 345 -66.33 0.41 5.92
N GLN A 346 -65.68 1.29 6.67
CA GLN A 346 -66.21 2.59 7.10
C GLN A 346 -65.97 3.65 6.01
N PRO A 347 -67.02 4.33 5.50
CA PRO A 347 -66.87 5.36 4.47
C PRO A 347 -65.89 6.48 4.84
N GLU A 348 -65.86 6.90 6.11
CA GLU A 348 -65.04 8.05 6.57
C GLU A 348 -63.53 7.77 6.52
N GLN A 349 -63.14 6.49 6.49
CA GLN A 349 -61.74 6.08 6.37
C GLN A 349 -61.26 6.01 4.92
N ARG A 350 -62.18 6.09 3.95
CA ARG A 350 -61.87 6.10 2.51
C ARG A 350 -61.39 7.49 2.07
N TYR A 351 -61.08 7.61 0.77
CA TYR A 351 -60.87 8.92 0.18
C TYR A 351 -62.21 9.69 0.14
N PRO A 352 -62.23 10.99 0.51
CA PRO A 352 -63.47 11.77 0.54
C PRO A 352 -64.04 12.04 -0.87
N SER A 353 -63.22 11.90 -1.91
CA SER A 353 -63.61 12.04 -3.31
C SER A 353 -62.72 11.19 -4.21
N VAL A 354 -63.18 10.93 -5.43
CA VAL A 354 -62.40 10.25 -6.47
C VAL A 354 -61.20 11.09 -6.91
N GLU A 355 -61.30 12.43 -6.86
CA GLU A 355 -60.18 13.33 -7.11
C GLU A 355 -59.03 13.11 -6.12
N ALA A 356 -59.35 12.91 -4.83
CA ALA A 356 -58.34 12.64 -3.79
C ALA A 356 -57.63 11.29 -4.02
N LEU A 357 -58.34 10.27 -4.51
CA LEU A 357 -57.75 9.00 -4.95
C LEU A 357 -56.82 9.21 -6.16
N ALA A 358 -57.27 9.94 -7.18
CA ALA A 358 -56.48 10.23 -8.38
C ALA A 358 -55.20 11.02 -8.06
N LEU A 359 -55.28 11.98 -7.13
CA LEU A 359 -54.12 12.73 -6.65
C LEU A 359 -53.09 11.83 -5.98
N ASP A 360 -53.52 10.83 -5.21
CA ASP A 360 -52.61 9.93 -4.52
C ASP A 360 -51.90 8.96 -5.48
N LEU A 361 -52.61 8.51 -6.52
CA LEU A 361 -52.03 7.75 -7.63
C LEU A 361 -50.99 8.57 -8.42
N ARG A 362 -51.27 9.84 -8.71
CA ARG A 362 -50.30 10.74 -9.34
C ARG A 362 -49.06 10.96 -8.48
N ARG A 363 -49.23 11.11 -7.16
CA ARG A 363 -48.10 11.20 -6.21
C ARG A 363 -47.23 9.94 -6.26
N TYR A 364 -47.83 8.76 -6.35
CA TYR A 364 -47.09 7.52 -6.51
C TYR A 364 -46.23 7.52 -7.78
N GLU A 365 -46.82 7.87 -8.94
CA GLU A 365 -46.10 7.90 -10.23
C GLU A 365 -44.96 8.92 -10.26
N GLU A 366 -45.15 10.09 -9.63
CA GLU A 366 -44.12 11.14 -9.52
C GLU A 366 -43.07 10.84 -8.44
N GLY A 367 -43.16 9.71 -7.73
CA GLY A 367 -42.27 9.38 -6.63
C GLY A 367 -42.40 10.32 -5.43
N ARG A 368 -43.55 10.97 -5.25
CA ARG A 368 -43.87 11.78 -4.06
C ARG A 368 -44.44 10.90 -2.94
N PRO A 369 -44.38 11.38 -1.67
CA PRO A 369 -45.04 10.70 -0.55
C PRO A 369 -46.57 10.60 -0.74
N VAL A 370 -47.11 9.39 -0.66
CA VAL A 370 -48.57 9.12 -0.75
C VAL A 370 -49.29 9.42 0.57
N LEU A 371 -50.56 9.84 0.50
CA LEU A 371 -51.46 10.12 1.62
C LEU A 371 -52.03 8.85 2.26
N ALA A 372 -52.03 7.73 1.55
CA ALA A 372 -52.46 6.43 2.06
C ALA A 372 -51.55 5.88 3.18
N ARG A 373 -50.31 6.38 3.29
CA ARG A 373 -49.29 5.88 4.21
C ARG A 373 -48.96 6.94 5.29
N PRO A 374 -48.72 6.55 6.56
CA PRO A 374 -48.26 7.48 7.58
C PRO A 374 -46.93 8.16 7.19
N GLN A 375 -46.91 9.49 7.27
CA GLN A 375 -45.84 10.34 6.72
C GLN A 375 -44.60 10.46 7.64
N GLY A 376 -43.88 9.36 7.88
CA GLY A 376 -42.63 9.38 8.66
C GLY A 376 -41.51 10.19 7.99
N VAL A 377 -40.66 10.84 8.81
CA VAL A 377 -39.52 11.66 8.36
C VAL A 377 -38.57 10.86 7.44
N GLY A 378 -38.25 9.61 7.80
CA GLY A 378 -37.39 8.74 7.00
C GLY A 378 -37.96 8.39 5.61
N TYR A 379 -39.28 8.20 5.50
CA TYR A 379 -39.94 7.93 4.21
C TYR A 379 -39.85 9.13 3.26
N ARG A 380 -40.01 10.35 3.79
CA ARG A 380 -39.88 11.59 3.00
C ARG A 380 -38.44 11.82 2.53
N PHE A 381 -37.45 11.61 3.41
CA PHE A 381 -36.03 11.69 3.02
C PHE A 381 -35.67 10.65 1.96
N GLY A 382 -36.13 9.40 2.11
CA GLY A 382 -35.89 8.35 1.12
C GLY A 382 -36.39 8.72 -0.28
N LYS A 383 -37.62 9.24 -0.40
CA LYS A 383 -38.16 9.73 -1.70
C LYS A 383 -37.37 10.93 -2.24
N PHE A 384 -36.88 11.82 -1.37
CA PHE A 384 -36.06 12.98 -1.78
C PHE A 384 -34.69 12.56 -2.36
N PHE A 385 -33.98 11.65 -1.69
CA PHE A 385 -32.69 11.12 -2.17
C PHE A 385 -32.84 10.37 -3.50
N ALA A 386 -33.88 9.53 -3.65
CA ALA A 386 -34.11 8.80 -4.89
C ALA A 386 -34.35 9.72 -6.10
N ARG A 387 -34.98 10.88 -5.87
CA ARG A 387 -35.28 11.89 -6.89
C ARG A 387 -34.05 12.71 -7.32
N HIS A 388 -33.15 12.99 -6.38
CA HIS A 388 -32.00 13.89 -6.58
C HIS A 388 -30.64 13.17 -6.58
N ARG A 389 -30.62 11.87 -6.93
CA ARG A 389 -29.41 11.03 -6.82
C ARG A 389 -28.19 11.58 -7.56
N TRP A 390 -28.38 12.21 -8.71
CA TRP A 390 -27.29 12.71 -9.56
C TRP A 390 -26.74 14.05 -9.05
N THR A 391 -27.60 14.97 -8.63
CA THR A 391 -27.18 16.26 -8.07
C THR A 391 -26.41 16.10 -6.76
N ILE A 392 -26.81 15.14 -5.93
CA ILE A 392 -26.08 14.80 -4.69
C ILE A 392 -24.73 14.16 -5.04
N ALA A 393 -24.69 13.19 -5.96
CA ALA A 393 -23.44 12.52 -6.37
C ALA A 393 -22.40 13.51 -6.92
N THR A 394 -22.82 14.45 -7.78
CA THR A 394 -21.92 15.48 -8.32
C THR A 394 -21.41 16.43 -7.24
N ALA A 395 -22.26 16.84 -6.30
CA ALA A 395 -21.85 17.72 -5.20
C ALA A 395 -20.84 17.03 -4.27
N THR A 396 -21.06 15.75 -3.95
CA THR A 396 -20.12 14.97 -3.14
C THR A 396 -18.77 14.79 -3.84
N MET A 397 -18.76 14.53 -5.15
CA MET A 397 -17.53 14.38 -5.92
C MET A 397 -16.71 15.67 -5.93
N VAL A 398 -17.34 16.83 -6.11
CA VAL A 398 -16.66 18.14 -6.06
C VAL A 398 -16.04 18.38 -4.68
N VAL A 399 -16.76 18.08 -3.60
CA VAL A 399 -16.23 18.22 -2.24
C VAL A 399 -15.03 17.30 -2.01
N VAL A 400 -15.09 16.04 -2.43
CA VAL A 400 -13.98 15.09 -2.29
C VAL A 400 -12.75 15.57 -3.05
N VAL A 401 -12.90 16.01 -4.30
CA VAL A 401 -11.80 16.54 -5.11
C VAL A 401 -11.18 17.78 -4.47
N LEU A 402 -12.00 18.71 -3.99
CA LEU A 402 -11.52 19.93 -3.30
C LEU A 402 -10.78 19.58 -2.00
N SER A 403 -11.31 18.67 -1.18
CA SER A 403 -10.65 18.23 0.05
C SER A 403 -9.33 17.52 -0.22
N LEU A 404 -9.28 16.66 -1.25
CA LEU A 404 -8.03 15.99 -1.65
C LEU A 404 -7.00 17.00 -2.15
N SER A 405 -7.43 17.98 -2.95
CA SER A 405 -6.56 19.04 -3.48
C SER A 405 -6.01 19.93 -2.37
N ILE A 406 -6.86 20.34 -1.43
CA ILE A 406 -6.43 21.12 -0.24
C ILE A 406 -5.46 20.31 0.62
N GLY A 407 -5.72 19.01 0.81
CA GLY A 407 -4.82 18.11 1.53
C GLY A 407 -3.44 18.01 0.87
N LEU A 408 -3.41 17.85 -0.46
CA LEU A 408 -2.17 17.76 -1.23
C LEU A 408 -1.38 19.07 -1.18
N VAL A 409 -2.05 20.21 -1.37
CA VAL A 409 -1.44 21.56 -1.29
C VAL A 409 -0.90 21.83 0.12
N ALA A 410 -1.65 21.46 1.16
CA ALA A 410 -1.19 21.63 2.54
C ALA A 410 0.03 20.76 2.87
N TRP A 411 0.09 19.53 2.36
CA TRP A 411 1.24 18.66 2.50
C TRP A 411 2.47 19.21 1.78
N GLN A 412 2.30 19.64 0.52
CA GLN A 412 3.37 20.24 -0.27
C GLN A 412 3.88 21.55 0.36
N ALA A 413 2.98 22.39 0.89
CA ALA A 413 3.35 23.62 1.58
C ALA A 413 4.14 23.36 2.87
N ARG A 414 3.78 22.32 3.64
CA ARG A 414 4.54 21.94 4.84
C ARG A 414 5.94 21.45 4.49
N GLN A 415 6.09 20.66 3.43
CA GLN A 415 7.39 20.19 2.98
C GLN A 415 8.28 21.34 2.48
N ALA A 416 7.71 22.23 1.65
CA ALA A 416 8.41 23.41 1.17
C ALA A 416 8.83 24.36 2.30
N LEU A 417 7.97 24.57 3.31
CA LEU A 417 8.31 25.39 4.48
C LEU A 417 9.41 24.76 5.35
N ALA A 418 9.44 23.43 5.49
CA ALA A 418 10.48 22.74 6.24
C ALA A 418 11.85 22.81 5.52
N GLU A 419 11.86 22.61 4.19
CA GLU A 419 13.07 22.76 3.37
C GLU A 419 13.57 24.20 3.33
N ALA A 420 12.67 25.17 3.17
CA ALA A 420 13.01 26.60 3.21
C ALA A 420 13.54 27.01 4.59
N ALA A 421 12.93 26.56 5.68
CA ALA A 421 13.43 26.85 7.03
C ALA A 421 14.81 26.24 7.28
N ARG A 422 15.11 25.05 6.74
CA ARG A 422 16.43 24.40 6.83
C ARG A 422 17.48 25.14 5.99
N ALA A 423 17.14 25.52 4.76
CA ALA A 423 18.01 26.29 3.89
C ALA A 423 18.32 27.68 4.47
N GLN A 424 17.29 28.37 4.97
CA GLN A 424 17.41 29.67 5.64
C GLN A 424 18.27 29.56 6.90
N ALA A 425 18.06 28.54 7.74
CA ALA A 425 18.87 28.33 8.95
C ALA A 425 20.36 28.07 8.62
N MET A 426 20.64 27.27 7.59
CA MET A 426 22.01 27.03 7.14
C MET A 426 22.65 28.29 6.53
N GLN A 427 21.87 29.08 5.77
CA GLN A 427 22.31 30.34 5.19
C GLN A 427 22.60 31.39 6.28
N ASP A 428 21.66 31.61 7.21
CA ASP A 428 21.82 32.54 8.33
C ASP A 428 23.02 32.15 9.21
N PHE A 429 23.22 30.83 9.39
CA PHE A 429 24.39 30.32 10.09
C PHE A 429 25.71 30.58 9.32
N MET A 430 25.75 30.30 8.02
CA MET A 430 26.91 30.59 7.15
C MET A 430 27.25 32.08 7.13
N VAL A 431 26.25 32.94 6.91
CA VAL A 431 26.41 34.40 6.92
C VAL A 431 26.90 34.86 8.29
N GLY A 432 26.30 34.35 9.37
CA GLY A 432 26.72 34.65 10.74
C GLY A 432 28.17 34.28 11.06
N ILE A 433 28.70 33.19 10.50
CA ILE A 433 30.12 32.84 10.64
C ILE A 433 31.01 33.90 9.99
N PHE A 434 30.69 34.32 8.76
CA PHE A 434 31.50 35.29 8.02
C PHE A 434 31.39 36.71 8.59
N GLU A 435 30.21 37.13 9.06
CA GLU A 435 30.03 38.44 9.71
C GLU A 435 30.82 38.54 11.02
N GLN A 436 30.89 37.45 11.78
CA GLN A 436 31.59 37.43 13.07
C GLN A 436 33.10 37.20 12.92
N ALA A 437 33.54 36.55 11.84
CA ALA A 437 34.95 36.40 11.48
C ALA A 437 35.52 37.59 10.70
N GLY A 438 34.66 38.47 10.18
CA GLY A 438 35.02 39.77 9.58
C GLY A 438 35.48 40.80 10.61
N GLY A 439 36.54 40.48 11.37
CA GLY A 439 37.18 41.40 12.30
C GLY A 439 38.43 42.06 11.68
N ALA A 440 38.45 43.40 11.70
CA ALA A 440 39.52 44.32 11.28
C ALA A 440 39.96 44.26 9.79
N PRO A 441 39.97 45.40 9.05
CA PRO A 441 40.45 45.43 7.68
C PRO A 441 41.95 45.08 7.61
N GLY A 442 42.31 44.02 6.88
CA GLY A 442 43.70 43.68 6.56
C GLY A 442 44.26 42.38 7.16
N GLN A 443 43.51 41.63 7.98
CA GLN A 443 43.92 40.29 8.42
C GLN A 443 43.35 39.21 7.48
N ALA A 444 44.22 38.31 7.02
CA ALA A 444 43.80 37.11 6.30
C ALA A 444 42.99 36.23 7.25
N VAL A 445 41.74 35.93 6.88
CA VAL A 445 40.85 35.07 7.66
C VAL A 445 41.38 33.63 7.59
N ASP A 446 41.85 33.11 8.72
CA ASP A 446 42.29 31.72 8.84
C ASP A 446 41.07 30.78 8.89
N LEU A 447 41.09 29.71 8.09
CA LEU A 447 40.00 28.73 8.06
C LEU A 447 39.79 28.07 9.43
N ARG A 448 40.83 27.90 10.24
CA ARG A 448 40.69 27.33 11.59
C ARG A 448 39.98 28.27 12.56
N SER A 449 40.16 29.58 12.43
CA SER A 449 39.47 30.57 13.29
C SER A 449 37.99 30.68 12.90
N LEU A 450 37.67 30.59 11.61
CA LEU A 450 36.28 30.47 11.11
C LEU A 450 35.57 29.25 11.70
N LEU A 451 36.21 28.08 11.66
CA LEU A 451 35.64 26.85 12.21
C LEU A 451 35.47 26.97 13.74
N ALA A 452 36.43 27.56 14.45
CA ALA A 452 36.30 27.78 15.89
C ALA A 452 35.13 28.73 16.24
N ALA A 453 34.91 29.78 15.44
CA ALA A 453 33.76 30.68 15.59
C ALA A 453 32.44 29.95 15.33
N ALA A 454 32.38 29.12 14.28
CA ALA A 454 31.22 28.27 13.99
C ALA A 454 30.88 27.32 15.15
N GLU A 455 31.89 26.69 15.76
CA GLU A 455 31.73 25.82 16.92
C GLU A 455 31.27 26.58 18.18
N ALA A 456 31.79 27.79 18.41
CA ALA A 456 31.37 28.63 19.53
C ALA A 456 29.90 29.06 19.38
N ARG A 457 29.49 29.42 18.16
CA ARG A 457 28.10 29.76 17.85
C ARG A 457 27.17 28.56 18.02
N GLU A 458 27.56 27.38 17.54
CA GLU A 458 26.80 26.14 17.73
C GLU A 458 26.56 25.83 19.21
N ARG A 459 27.53 26.11 20.10
CA ARG A 459 27.36 25.93 21.55
C ARG A 459 26.43 26.97 22.18
N ALA A 460 26.31 28.16 21.60
CA ALA A 460 25.49 29.25 22.12
C ALA A 460 24.00 29.12 21.75
N GLU A 461 23.65 28.34 20.72
CA GLU A 461 22.27 28.18 20.23
C GLU A 461 21.78 26.70 20.27
N PRO A 462 21.63 26.06 21.45
CA PRO A 462 21.46 24.61 21.54
C PRO A 462 20.09 24.04 21.10
N ASP A 463 19.00 24.82 21.05
CA ASP A 463 17.65 24.27 21.27
C ASP A 463 16.60 24.38 20.14
N ARG A 464 16.93 24.88 18.94
CA ARG A 464 15.87 25.10 17.93
C ARG A 464 15.64 23.97 16.93
N GLN A 465 16.66 23.20 16.53
CA GLN A 465 16.52 22.13 15.51
C GLN A 465 17.60 21.03 15.62
N PRO A 466 17.34 19.86 16.24
CA PRO A 466 18.35 18.84 16.46
C PRO A 466 18.94 18.25 15.15
N ARG A 467 18.14 18.09 14.11
CA ARG A 467 18.61 17.58 12.80
C ARG A 467 19.60 18.51 12.12
N ALA A 468 19.22 19.78 11.95
CA ALA A 468 20.08 20.78 11.31
C ALA A 468 21.42 20.94 12.07
N ARG A 469 21.35 20.88 13.41
CA ARG A 469 22.53 20.87 14.27
C ARG A 469 23.42 19.64 14.04
N ALA A 470 22.86 18.44 13.93
CA ALA A 470 23.63 17.23 13.65
C ALA A 470 24.28 17.27 12.24
N GLU A 471 23.60 17.80 11.23
CA GLU A 471 24.18 18.02 9.89
C GLU A 471 25.36 18.98 9.93
N LEU A 472 25.18 20.12 10.61
CA LEU A 472 26.23 21.11 10.79
C LEU A 472 27.45 20.51 11.52
N LEU A 473 27.24 19.79 12.61
CA LEU A 473 28.32 19.12 13.35
C LEU A 473 29.08 18.13 12.45
N GLY A 474 28.37 17.41 11.57
CA GLY A 474 28.98 16.52 10.57
C GLY A 474 29.84 17.27 9.55
N LEU A 475 29.36 18.40 9.04
CA LEU A 475 30.09 19.26 8.11
C LEU A 475 31.35 19.84 8.77
N LEU A 476 31.23 20.39 9.98
CA LEU A 476 32.36 20.92 10.73
C LEU A 476 33.39 19.82 11.02
N ALA A 477 32.93 18.62 11.42
CA ALA A 477 33.80 17.47 11.64
C ALA A 477 34.55 17.06 10.36
N ARG A 478 33.86 16.99 9.21
CA ARG A 478 34.49 16.69 7.91
C ARG A 478 35.58 17.71 7.54
N LEU A 479 35.31 19.00 7.74
CA LEU A 479 36.28 20.06 7.49
C LEU A 479 37.50 19.96 8.42
N ARG A 480 37.27 19.72 9.72
CA ARG A 480 38.34 19.49 10.71
C ARG A 480 39.18 18.25 10.37
N LEU A 481 38.55 17.14 9.96
CA LEU A 481 39.26 15.95 9.48
C LEU A 481 40.14 16.26 8.28
N GLY A 482 39.65 17.04 7.31
CA GLY A 482 40.43 17.47 6.14
C GLY A 482 41.66 18.33 6.50
N LEU A 483 41.56 19.12 7.57
CA LEU A 483 42.66 19.95 8.09
C LEU A 483 43.62 19.21 9.03
N GLY A 484 43.32 17.96 9.38
CA GLY A 484 44.09 17.17 10.34
C GLY A 484 43.85 17.54 11.81
N ASP A 485 42.76 18.24 12.11
CA ASP A 485 42.35 18.63 13.47
C ASP A 485 41.48 17.51 14.09
N TYR A 486 42.10 16.35 14.32
CA TYR A 486 41.37 15.12 14.65
C TYR A 486 40.72 15.12 16.03
N GLN A 487 41.31 15.82 17.02
CA GLN A 487 40.76 15.90 18.37
C GLN A 487 39.46 16.71 18.39
N GLU A 488 39.45 17.84 17.69
CA GLU A 488 38.29 18.70 17.48
C GLU A 488 37.20 17.97 16.70
N ALA A 489 37.58 17.27 15.61
CA ALA A 489 36.66 16.44 14.86
C ALA A 489 36.03 15.33 15.74
N THR A 490 36.81 14.72 16.63
CA THR A 490 36.30 13.72 17.59
C THR A 490 35.22 14.33 18.49
N ALA A 491 35.50 15.48 19.09
CA ALA A 491 34.54 16.16 19.97
C ALA A 491 33.26 16.57 19.23
N LEU A 492 33.35 16.94 17.96
CA LEU A 492 32.20 17.25 17.11
C LEU A 492 31.36 16.00 16.81
N LEU A 493 32.01 14.89 16.42
CA LEU A 493 31.32 13.64 16.07
C LEU A 493 30.71 12.95 17.28
N VAL A 494 31.29 13.08 18.48
CA VAL A 494 30.66 12.60 19.72
C VAL A 494 29.35 13.34 19.98
N ARG A 495 29.34 14.67 19.83
CA ARG A 495 28.12 15.48 19.97
C ARG A 495 27.10 15.17 18.88
N GLN A 496 27.55 14.98 17.64
CA GLN A 496 26.68 14.57 16.54
C GLN A 496 26.03 13.22 16.81
N GLY A 497 26.82 12.22 17.20
CA GLY A 497 26.34 10.87 17.53
C GLY A 497 25.32 10.89 18.65
N ALA A 498 25.50 11.70 19.70
CA ALA A 498 24.52 11.84 20.77
C ALA A 498 23.14 12.35 20.29
N ILE A 499 23.09 13.11 19.19
CA ILE A 499 21.83 13.55 18.58
C ILE A 499 21.28 12.46 17.64
N VAL A 500 22.12 11.92 16.76
CA VAL A 500 21.73 10.92 15.74
C VAL A 500 21.26 9.61 16.39
N ASP A 501 21.96 9.14 17.42
CA ASP A 501 21.69 7.83 18.06
C ASP A 501 20.42 7.87 18.94
N ASN A 502 19.95 9.06 19.38
CA ASN A 502 18.82 9.23 20.30
C ASN A 502 17.53 9.78 19.65
N ALA A 503 17.61 10.31 18.44
CA ALA A 503 16.46 10.93 17.78
C ALA A 503 15.61 9.88 17.02
N ARG A 504 14.29 9.89 17.24
CA ARG A 504 13.34 8.90 16.68
C ARG A 504 13.12 8.99 15.18
N ASP A 505 13.52 10.09 14.55
CA ASP A 505 13.21 10.39 13.15
C ASP A 505 14.45 11.07 12.56
N ILE A 506 15.53 10.30 12.35
CA ILE A 506 16.75 10.74 11.69
C ILE A 506 16.77 10.16 10.28
N PRO A 507 17.00 10.98 9.24
CA PRO A 507 17.14 10.48 7.89
C PRO A 507 18.30 9.48 7.78
N ASP A 508 18.08 8.38 7.05
CA ASP A 508 19.11 7.36 6.82
C ASP A 508 20.38 7.94 6.18
N SER A 509 20.25 9.00 5.37
CA SER A 509 21.38 9.74 4.80
C SER A 509 22.32 10.29 5.88
N LEU A 510 21.75 10.86 6.95
CA LEU A 510 22.51 11.46 8.04
C LEU A 510 23.11 10.40 8.96
N LEU A 511 22.37 9.30 9.19
CA LEU A 511 22.87 8.14 9.93
C LEU A 511 24.11 7.54 9.25
N LEU A 512 24.01 7.23 7.95
CA LEU A 512 25.11 6.66 7.18
C LEU A 512 26.33 7.58 7.13
N GLU A 513 26.11 8.89 6.95
CA GLU A 513 27.18 9.89 6.96
C GLU A 513 27.87 9.98 8.32
N SER A 514 27.12 10.03 9.42
CA SER A 514 27.67 10.09 10.79
C SER A 514 28.49 8.85 11.12
N LEU A 515 27.98 7.66 10.80
CA LEU A 515 28.71 6.39 11.01
C LEU A 515 29.98 6.33 10.16
N THR A 516 29.94 6.82 8.92
CA THR A 516 31.11 6.87 8.04
C THR A 516 32.22 7.76 8.61
N LEU A 517 31.88 8.97 9.08
CA LEU A 517 32.85 9.90 9.66
C LEU A 517 33.42 9.37 10.99
N ARG A 518 32.58 8.81 11.87
CA ARG A 518 33.02 8.20 13.13
C ARG A 518 33.90 6.96 12.87
N GLY A 519 33.53 6.13 11.90
CA GLY A 519 34.32 4.98 11.47
C GLY A 519 35.68 5.38 10.90
N GLN A 520 35.75 6.46 10.11
CA GLN A 520 37.00 7.02 9.62
C GLN A 520 37.93 7.45 10.77
N LEU A 521 37.37 8.13 11.78
CA LEU A 521 38.13 8.55 12.95
C LEU A 521 38.68 7.36 13.75
N LEU A 522 37.84 6.33 14.00
CA LEU A 522 38.27 5.10 14.67
C LEU A 522 39.40 4.40 13.90
N ALA A 523 39.29 4.35 12.57
CA ALA A 523 40.34 3.79 11.72
C ALA A 523 41.66 4.58 11.82
N LEU A 524 41.60 5.91 11.82
CA LEU A 524 42.79 6.77 12.00
C LEU A 524 43.46 6.58 13.36
N GLN A 525 42.68 6.31 14.40
CA GLN A 525 43.17 6.00 15.75
C GLN A 525 43.68 4.55 15.89
N GLY A 526 43.66 3.76 14.82
CA GLY A 526 44.10 2.36 14.82
C GLY A 526 43.07 1.36 15.38
N GLN A 527 41.84 1.79 15.64
CA GLN A 527 40.77 0.96 16.21
C GLN A 527 39.94 0.29 15.11
N ALA A 528 40.58 -0.54 14.29
CA ALA A 528 39.94 -1.17 13.12
C ALA A 528 38.71 -2.02 13.50
N ARG A 529 38.79 -2.81 14.57
CA ARG A 529 37.67 -3.62 15.07
C ARG A 529 36.50 -2.76 15.57
N GLY A 530 36.79 -1.72 16.35
CA GLY A 530 35.78 -0.78 16.81
C GLY A 530 35.10 -0.04 15.65
N CYS A 531 35.82 0.27 14.58
CA CYS A 531 35.21 0.81 13.37
C CYS A 531 34.20 -0.18 12.74
N ILE A 532 34.56 -1.45 12.62
CA ILE A 532 33.66 -2.49 12.08
C ILE A 532 32.44 -2.63 12.99
N GLU A 533 32.63 -2.77 14.31
CA GLU A 533 31.54 -2.91 15.28
C GLU A 533 30.56 -1.74 15.23
N LEU A 534 31.06 -0.51 15.04
CA LEU A 534 30.22 0.69 14.91
C LEU A 534 29.41 0.69 13.61
N MET A 535 30.05 0.37 12.47
CA MET A 535 29.42 0.53 11.16
C MET A 535 28.58 -0.68 10.76
N GLN A 536 28.97 -1.89 11.15
CA GLN A 536 28.35 -3.16 10.71
C GLN A 536 26.82 -3.22 10.90
N PRO A 537 26.21 -2.73 12.00
CA PRO A 537 24.76 -2.78 12.18
C PRO A 537 23.96 -1.99 11.13
N ALA A 538 24.54 -0.96 10.51
CA ALA A 538 23.88 -0.14 9.50
C ALA A 538 24.06 -0.67 8.06
N LEU A 539 24.62 -1.88 7.89
CA LEU A 539 24.83 -2.46 6.56
C LEU A 539 23.51 -2.70 5.81
N ASP A 540 22.46 -3.09 6.52
CA ASP A 540 21.13 -3.29 5.94
C ASP A 540 20.48 -1.98 5.52
N VAL A 541 20.66 -0.91 6.30
CA VAL A 541 20.22 0.45 5.93
C VAL A 541 20.93 0.91 4.66
N ALA A 542 22.26 0.79 4.61
CA ALA A 542 23.04 1.14 3.41
C ALA A 542 22.60 0.35 2.17
N ARG A 543 22.21 -0.93 2.35
CA ARG A 543 21.73 -1.82 1.28
C ARG A 543 20.34 -1.42 0.78
N ASN A 544 19.41 -1.11 1.68
CA ASN A 544 18.04 -0.76 1.33
C ASN A 544 17.96 0.61 0.66
N GLU A 545 18.76 1.56 1.14
CA GLU A 545 18.74 2.94 0.66
C GLU A 545 19.70 3.21 -0.50
N GLN A 546 20.48 2.23 -0.98
CA GLN A 546 21.51 2.46 -2.01
C GLN A 546 20.96 3.07 -3.32
N ALA A 547 19.70 2.80 -3.66
CA ALA A 547 19.08 3.34 -4.87
C ALA A 547 18.65 4.81 -4.70
N GLN A 548 18.30 5.21 -3.48
CA GLN A 548 17.85 6.56 -3.14
C GLN A 548 19.01 7.46 -2.69
N LEU A 549 20.04 6.87 -2.07
CA LEU A 549 21.21 7.53 -1.49
C LEU A 549 22.56 6.97 -2.01
N PRO A 550 22.82 6.96 -3.34
CA PRO A 550 24.07 6.40 -3.89
C PRO A 550 25.37 6.97 -3.29
N PRO A 551 25.52 8.31 -3.08
CA PRO A 551 26.75 8.87 -2.52
C PRO A 551 27.01 8.44 -1.07
N GLN A 552 25.98 8.39 -0.23
CA GLN A 552 26.10 8.01 1.17
C GLN A 552 26.39 6.51 1.31
N SER A 553 25.66 5.66 0.58
CA SER A 553 25.88 4.21 0.61
C SER A 553 27.25 3.82 0.06
N SER A 554 27.70 4.44 -1.04
CA SER A 554 29.04 4.17 -1.58
C SER A 554 30.15 4.60 -0.61
N GLN A 555 30.09 5.80 -0.02
CA GLN A 555 31.06 6.21 0.99
C GLN A 555 31.07 5.30 2.22
N PHE A 556 29.89 4.89 2.69
CA PHE A 556 29.76 3.94 3.79
C PHE A 556 30.43 2.61 3.48
N TYR A 557 30.19 2.03 2.31
CA TYR A 557 30.84 0.80 1.87
C TYR A 557 32.36 0.97 1.73
N SER A 558 32.85 2.07 1.13
CA SER A 558 34.28 2.34 1.03
C SER A 558 34.93 2.36 2.41
N GLN A 559 34.32 3.06 3.38
CA GLN A 559 34.92 3.18 4.70
C GLN A 559 34.86 1.88 5.51
N LEU A 560 33.74 1.14 5.45
CA LEU A 560 33.67 -0.19 6.06
C LEU A 560 34.69 -1.15 5.44
N GLY A 561 34.90 -1.07 4.11
CA GLY A 561 35.94 -1.80 3.41
C GLY A 561 37.34 -1.49 3.93
N ARG A 562 37.67 -0.21 4.16
CA ARG A 562 38.95 0.20 4.76
C ARG A 562 39.12 -0.32 6.18
N CYS A 563 38.06 -0.31 6.99
CA CYS A 563 38.09 -0.87 8.35
C CYS A 563 38.31 -2.38 8.36
N ARG A 564 37.62 -3.13 7.49
CA ARG A 564 37.83 -4.57 7.30
C ARG A 564 39.24 -4.90 6.82
N ARG A 565 39.76 -4.13 5.85
CA ARG A 565 41.13 -4.25 5.37
C ARG A 565 42.13 -4.08 6.52
N ALA A 566 41.97 -3.03 7.33
CA ALA A 566 42.82 -2.75 8.49
C ALA A 566 42.73 -3.84 9.57
N ALA A 567 41.59 -4.53 9.71
CA ALA A 567 41.42 -5.68 10.60
C ALA A 567 41.94 -7.02 10.01
N GLY A 568 42.38 -7.03 8.74
CA GLY A 568 42.86 -8.23 8.05
C GLY A 568 41.77 -9.03 7.32
N GLU A 569 40.51 -8.57 7.31
CA GLU A 569 39.38 -9.22 6.64
C GLU A 569 39.37 -8.93 5.13
N ARG A 570 40.34 -9.51 4.40
CA ARG A 570 40.62 -9.19 2.99
C ARG A 570 39.43 -9.42 2.05
N GLN A 571 38.74 -10.56 2.18
CA GLN A 571 37.58 -10.87 1.33
C GLN A 571 36.40 -9.95 1.64
N GLY A 572 36.15 -9.68 2.93
CA GLY A 572 35.13 -8.75 3.37
C GLY A 572 35.39 -7.32 2.87
N ALA A 573 36.64 -6.88 2.88
CA ALA A 573 37.05 -5.58 2.33
C ALA A 573 36.80 -5.50 0.81
N ARG A 574 37.20 -6.54 0.06
CA ARG A 574 36.99 -6.61 -1.40
C ARG A 574 35.51 -6.42 -1.77
N GLN A 575 34.62 -7.17 -1.12
CA GLN A 575 33.18 -7.09 -1.37
C GLN A 575 32.63 -5.67 -1.16
N MET A 576 33.08 -4.99 -0.11
CA MET A 576 32.63 -3.61 0.16
C MET A 576 33.18 -2.63 -0.88
N PHE A 577 34.45 -2.76 -1.27
CA PHE A 577 35.04 -1.91 -2.30
C PHE A 577 34.41 -2.10 -3.68
N GLU A 578 34.20 -3.35 -4.11
CA GLU A 578 33.55 -3.66 -5.38
C GLU A 578 32.11 -3.14 -5.43
N ARG A 579 31.36 -3.31 -4.33
CA ARG A 579 29.99 -2.79 -4.21
C ARG A 579 29.96 -1.26 -4.27
N SER A 580 30.86 -0.59 -3.56
CA SER A 580 30.98 0.87 -3.63
C SER A 580 31.31 1.33 -5.06
N LEU A 581 32.32 0.70 -5.69
CA LEU A 581 32.73 1.05 -7.06
C LEU A 581 31.60 0.86 -8.08
N ALA A 582 30.78 -0.18 -7.94
CA ALA A 582 29.61 -0.38 -8.81
C ALA A 582 28.63 0.78 -8.71
N ILE A 583 28.27 1.19 -7.48
CA ILE A 583 27.36 2.32 -7.23
C ILE A 583 27.93 3.63 -7.81
N ARG A 584 29.23 3.88 -7.61
CA ARG A 584 29.87 5.11 -8.09
C ARG A 584 29.95 5.19 -9.62
N ARG A 585 30.13 4.07 -10.31
CA ARG A 585 30.12 4.02 -11.79
C ARG A 585 28.75 4.33 -12.39
N GLU A 586 27.68 4.01 -11.67
CA GLU A 586 26.30 4.31 -12.07
C GLU A 586 25.88 5.74 -11.68
N THR A 587 26.59 6.38 -10.75
CA THR A 587 26.30 7.73 -10.27
C THR A 587 26.99 8.78 -11.14
N PRO A 588 26.25 9.73 -11.77
CA PRO A 588 26.87 10.79 -12.54
C PRO A 588 27.81 11.66 -11.71
N SER A 589 28.97 12.00 -12.26
CA SER A 589 29.92 12.98 -11.71
C SER A 589 30.63 12.61 -10.39
N ASP A 590 30.78 11.32 -10.05
CA ASP A 590 31.58 10.85 -8.90
C ASP A 590 32.96 10.30 -9.32
N ASP A 591 33.64 10.99 -10.22
CA ASP A 591 34.95 10.57 -10.74
C ASP A 591 36.02 10.45 -9.63
N ALA A 592 35.96 11.31 -8.61
CA ALA A 592 36.90 11.27 -7.49
C ALA A 592 36.69 10.01 -6.63
N GLY A 593 35.43 9.67 -6.35
CA GLY A 593 35.08 8.47 -5.62
C GLY A 593 35.47 7.17 -6.34
N ILE A 594 35.33 7.14 -7.67
CA ILE A 594 35.79 6.02 -8.50
C ILE A 594 37.30 5.81 -8.32
N VAL A 595 38.10 6.88 -8.41
CA VAL A 595 39.55 6.83 -8.22
C VAL A 595 39.91 6.36 -6.80
N GLU A 596 39.23 6.87 -5.77
CA GLU A 596 39.43 6.42 -4.38
C GLU A 596 39.20 4.91 -4.26
N ASN A 597 38.11 4.37 -4.82
CA ASN A 597 37.83 2.94 -4.74
C ASN A 597 38.76 2.07 -5.59
N MET A 598 39.21 2.54 -6.76
CA MET A 598 40.24 1.87 -7.56
C MET A 598 41.55 1.76 -6.77
N THR A 599 41.92 2.84 -6.07
CA THR A 599 43.11 2.89 -5.22
C THR A 599 42.98 1.94 -4.03
N ASP A 600 41.80 1.88 -3.40
CA ASP A 600 41.51 0.95 -2.30
C ASP A 600 41.64 -0.52 -2.75
N LEU A 601 41.14 -0.87 -3.94
CA LEU A 601 41.28 -2.21 -4.53
C LEU A 601 42.72 -2.56 -4.89
N ALA A 602 43.47 -1.64 -5.49
CA ALA A 602 44.89 -1.82 -5.80
C ALA A 602 45.70 -2.04 -4.51
N THR A 603 45.39 -1.28 -3.46
CA THR A 603 46.04 -1.45 -2.15
C THR A 603 45.68 -2.78 -1.50
N LEU A 604 44.46 -3.28 -1.69
CA LEU A 604 44.08 -4.61 -1.24
C LEU A 604 44.83 -5.73 -2.00
N GLN A 605 45.13 -5.54 -3.28
CA GLN A 605 45.97 -6.47 -4.04
C GLN A 605 47.41 -6.50 -3.52
N ALA A 606 47.95 -5.33 -3.19
CA ALA A 606 49.28 -5.22 -2.56
C ALA A 606 49.32 -5.98 -1.22
N ASP A 607 48.29 -5.86 -0.38
CA ASP A 607 48.20 -6.57 0.91
C ASP A 607 48.16 -8.10 0.76
N VAL A 608 47.65 -8.61 -0.36
CA VAL A 608 47.60 -10.05 -0.68
C VAL A 608 48.95 -10.54 -1.24
N GLY A 609 49.85 -9.63 -1.62
CA GLY A 609 51.15 -9.92 -2.21
C GLY A 609 51.14 -9.99 -3.74
N ASP A 610 50.03 -9.65 -4.39
CA ASP A 610 49.97 -9.55 -5.86
C ASP A 610 50.42 -8.15 -6.29
N SER A 611 51.73 -7.95 -6.24
CA SER A 611 52.35 -6.65 -6.54
C SER A 611 52.13 -6.22 -8.00
N ALA A 612 52.04 -7.18 -8.94
CA ALA A 612 51.82 -6.88 -10.35
C ALA A 612 50.40 -6.38 -10.62
N ALA A 613 49.39 -6.99 -9.99
CA ALA A 613 48.02 -6.48 -10.07
C ALA A 613 47.88 -5.12 -9.38
N ALA A 614 48.49 -4.95 -8.21
CA ALA A 614 48.47 -3.68 -7.48
C ALA A 614 49.07 -2.52 -8.30
N MET A 615 50.22 -2.73 -8.94
CA MET A 615 50.84 -1.73 -9.83
C MET A 615 49.91 -1.35 -10.99
N ARG A 616 49.32 -2.33 -11.69
CA ARG A 616 48.33 -2.06 -12.74
C ARG A 616 47.14 -1.26 -12.22
N GLY A 617 46.62 -1.61 -11.04
CA GLY A 617 45.51 -0.90 -10.42
C GLY A 617 45.84 0.56 -10.08
N TYR A 618 47.05 0.84 -9.58
CA TYR A 618 47.52 2.21 -9.34
C TYR A 618 47.69 3.00 -10.64
N ASP A 619 48.24 2.39 -11.68
CA ASP A 619 48.43 3.04 -12.98
C ASP A 619 47.08 3.33 -13.66
N GLU A 620 46.12 2.41 -13.58
CA GLU A 620 44.75 2.63 -14.06
C GLU A 620 44.05 3.76 -13.30
N ALA A 621 44.22 3.83 -11.98
CA ALA A 621 43.65 4.88 -11.14
C ALA A 621 44.22 6.27 -11.48
N LEU A 622 45.55 6.38 -11.68
CA LEU A 622 46.20 7.61 -12.13
C LEU A 622 45.74 8.02 -13.53
N ALA A 623 45.70 7.07 -14.49
CA ALA A 623 45.25 7.36 -15.84
C ALA A 623 43.76 7.77 -15.91
N TYR A 624 42.93 7.23 -15.03
CA TYR A 624 41.54 7.67 -14.88
C TYR A 624 41.48 9.08 -14.29
N LEU A 625 42.23 9.34 -13.21
CA LEU A 625 42.31 10.64 -12.56
C LEU A 625 42.76 11.74 -13.52
N ASP A 626 43.83 11.50 -14.29
CA ASP A 626 44.39 12.45 -15.24
C ASP A 626 43.40 12.83 -16.34
N ARG A 627 42.64 11.85 -16.85
CA ARG A 627 41.67 12.07 -17.93
C ARG A 627 40.40 12.81 -17.48
N ARG A 628 40.00 12.66 -16.21
CA ARG A 628 38.68 13.12 -15.72
C ARG A 628 38.78 14.35 -14.81
N LEU A 629 39.82 14.42 -13.99
CA LEU A 629 40.01 15.45 -12.95
C LEU A 629 41.32 16.23 -13.09
N GLY A 630 42.26 15.74 -13.92
CA GLY A 630 43.53 16.39 -14.22
C GLY A 630 44.69 15.97 -13.33
N THR A 631 45.91 16.18 -13.83
CA THR A 631 47.18 15.70 -13.25
C THR A 631 47.58 16.37 -11.93
N GLY A 632 46.94 17.49 -11.57
CA GLY A 632 47.19 18.22 -10.33
C GLY A 632 46.27 17.84 -9.17
N HIS A 633 45.41 16.84 -9.31
CA HIS A 633 44.40 16.52 -8.31
C HIS A 633 44.99 15.91 -7.03
N ARG A 634 44.42 16.23 -5.85
CA ARG A 634 44.94 15.81 -4.52
C ARG A 634 45.11 14.29 -4.37
N LEU A 635 44.26 13.51 -5.04
CA LEU A 635 44.27 12.04 -4.95
C LEU A 635 45.53 11.41 -5.55
N ALA A 636 46.21 12.10 -6.46
CA ALA A 636 47.47 11.59 -7.02
C ALA A 636 48.55 11.44 -5.96
N VAL A 637 48.54 12.28 -4.91
CA VAL A 637 49.50 12.19 -3.79
C VAL A 637 49.40 10.82 -3.11
N ASP A 638 48.18 10.37 -2.81
CA ASP A 638 47.97 9.08 -2.14
C ASP A 638 48.34 7.90 -3.04
N ILE A 639 47.98 7.95 -4.33
CA ILE A 639 48.30 6.86 -5.27
C ILE A 639 49.81 6.74 -5.45
N LEU A 640 50.50 7.85 -5.73
CA LEU A 640 51.95 7.88 -5.93
C LEU A 640 52.70 7.43 -4.68
N ARG A 641 52.23 7.82 -3.48
CA ARG A 641 52.82 7.35 -2.23
C ARG A 641 52.70 5.83 -2.07
N GLN A 642 51.54 5.24 -2.38
CA GLN A 642 51.37 3.79 -2.26
C GLN A 642 52.20 3.06 -3.32
N ARG A 643 52.28 3.59 -4.54
CA ARG A 643 53.11 3.05 -5.62
C ARG A 643 54.59 3.09 -5.25
N CYS A 644 55.07 4.21 -4.71
CA CYS A 644 56.43 4.34 -4.17
C CYS A 644 56.73 3.28 -3.10
N ALA A 645 55.83 3.07 -2.15
CA ALA A 645 56.02 2.06 -1.10
C ALA A 645 56.15 0.64 -1.68
N LEU A 646 55.35 0.32 -2.70
CA LEU A 646 55.38 -0.98 -3.38
C LEU A 646 56.62 -1.16 -4.27
N LEU A 647 57.06 -0.12 -4.98
CA LEU A 647 58.29 -0.14 -5.78
C LEU A 647 59.53 -0.31 -4.88
N ARG A 648 59.53 0.33 -3.71
CA ARG A 648 60.60 0.16 -2.72
C ARG A 648 60.72 -1.30 -2.27
N THR A 649 59.62 -1.97 -1.95
CA THR A 649 59.66 -3.38 -1.53
C THR A 649 60.05 -4.35 -2.65
N GLN A 650 59.95 -3.93 -3.92
CA GLN A 650 60.44 -4.68 -5.07
C GLN A 650 61.92 -4.41 -5.39
N GLY A 651 62.56 -3.44 -4.74
CA GLY A 651 63.93 -3.02 -5.01
C GLY A 651 64.08 -2.05 -6.18
N GLU A 652 62.99 -1.52 -6.73
CA GLU A 652 63.00 -0.53 -7.82
C GLU A 652 63.25 0.90 -7.28
N ALA A 653 64.41 1.11 -6.69
CA ALA A 653 64.73 2.32 -5.92
C ALA A 653 64.58 3.63 -6.73
N VAL A 654 64.96 3.64 -8.00
CA VAL A 654 64.89 4.84 -8.86
C VAL A 654 63.44 5.24 -9.15
N ALA A 655 62.60 4.27 -9.51
CA ALA A 655 61.18 4.52 -9.77
C ALA A 655 60.44 4.92 -8.48
N ALA A 656 60.75 4.24 -7.37
CA ALA A 656 60.21 4.58 -6.05
C ALA A 656 60.56 6.02 -5.65
N GLU A 657 61.81 6.44 -5.86
CA GLU A 657 62.26 7.79 -5.52
C GLU A 657 61.50 8.85 -6.30
N SER A 658 61.35 8.65 -7.62
CA SER A 658 60.59 9.53 -8.50
C SER A 658 59.14 9.72 -8.03
N ASP A 659 58.45 8.61 -7.69
CA ASP A 659 57.06 8.66 -7.25
C ASP A 659 56.89 9.37 -5.91
N CYS A 660 57.75 9.03 -4.93
CA CYS A 660 57.71 9.66 -3.62
C CYS A 660 58.01 11.16 -3.70
N GLN A 661 59.03 11.57 -4.47
CA GLN A 661 59.34 12.98 -4.68
C GLN A 661 58.19 13.71 -5.34
N THR A 662 57.59 13.12 -6.39
CA THR A 662 56.42 13.70 -7.07
C THR A 662 55.25 13.88 -6.11
N ALA A 663 54.95 12.89 -5.26
CA ALA A 663 53.91 12.97 -4.25
C ALA A 663 54.17 14.11 -3.24
N VAL A 664 55.41 14.23 -2.73
CA VAL A 664 55.80 15.28 -1.79
C VAL A 664 55.70 16.67 -2.44
N THR A 665 56.25 16.86 -3.64
CA THR A 665 56.21 18.14 -4.37
C THR A 665 54.79 18.53 -4.75
N LEU A 666 53.94 17.57 -5.14
CA LEU A 666 52.53 17.84 -5.40
C LEU A 666 51.79 18.26 -4.12
N SER A 667 51.99 17.55 -3.01
CA SER A 667 51.39 17.92 -1.73
C SER A 667 51.84 19.31 -1.25
N GLN A 668 53.11 19.67 -1.48
CA GLN A 668 53.65 21.00 -1.17
C GLN A 668 52.96 22.10 -1.98
N ARG A 669 52.78 21.89 -3.29
CA ARG A 669 52.10 22.85 -4.17
C ARG A 669 50.62 23.05 -3.83
N LEU A 670 49.91 21.99 -3.47
CA LEU A 670 48.48 22.08 -3.21
C LEU A 670 48.16 22.76 -1.88
N HIS A 671 48.77 22.32 -0.77
CA HIS A 671 48.35 22.71 0.59
C HIS A 671 49.57 23.06 1.48
N GLY A 672 50.66 23.56 0.89
CA GLY A 672 51.89 23.87 1.62
C GLY A 672 52.62 22.65 2.20
N GLY A 673 52.15 21.43 1.92
CA GLY A 673 52.73 20.18 2.40
C GLY A 673 52.24 19.72 3.78
N ASP A 674 51.35 20.49 4.43
CA ASP A 674 50.89 20.28 5.82
C ASP A 674 49.69 19.31 5.92
N THR A 675 49.59 18.34 5.01
CA THR A 675 48.47 17.38 4.95
C THR A 675 48.93 15.98 5.35
N ARG A 676 48.00 15.16 5.85
CA ARG A 676 48.32 13.78 6.21
C ARG A 676 48.94 12.98 5.06
N ALA A 677 48.40 13.09 3.85
CA ALA A 677 48.91 12.42 2.67
C ALA A 677 50.35 12.86 2.34
N GLY A 678 50.64 14.16 2.44
CA GLY A 678 51.99 14.71 2.25
C GLY A 678 52.99 14.22 3.28
N ILE A 679 52.59 14.17 4.55
CA ILE A 679 53.42 13.63 5.64
C ILE A 679 53.69 12.14 5.46
N ASP A 680 52.67 11.36 5.08
CA ASP A 680 52.85 9.94 4.78
C ASP A 680 53.78 9.74 3.57
N ALA A 681 53.74 10.62 2.56
CA ALA A 681 54.65 10.57 1.41
C ALA A 681 56.10 10.86 1.81
N ARG A 682 56.34 11.88 2.65
CA ARG A 682 57.66 12.18 3.21
C ARG A 682 58.22 11.02 4.02
N ARG A 683 57.39 10.33 4.80
CA ARG A 683 57.80 9.14 5.55
C ARG A 683 58.25 8.00 4.63
N GLN A 684 57.58 7.80 3.50
CA GLN A 684 58.00 6.79 2.52
C GLN A 684 59.31 7.18 1.82
N LEU A 685 59.48 8.46 1.49
CA LEU A 685 60.73 8.99 0.94
C LEU A 685 61.89 8.85 1.94
N ALA A 686 61.66 9.15 3.22
CA ALA A 686 62.65 8.99 4.28
C ALA A 686 63.10 7.54 4.42
N ALA A 687 62.17 6.59 4.43
CA ALA A 687 62.49 5.17 4.48
C ALA A 687 63.28 4.71 3.24
N LEU A 688 62.98 5.23 2.05
CA LEU A 688 63.78 4.96 0.86
C LEU A 688 65.21 5.51 0.97
N HIS A 689 65.39 6.69 1.55
CA HIS A 689 66.72 7.24 1.84
C HIS A 689 67.50 6.40 2.86
N VAL A 690 66.84 5.76 3.82
CA VAL A 690 67.48 4.78 4.72
C VAL A 690 67.98 3.57 3.92
N ASP A 691 67.16 3.02 3.03
CA ASP A 691 67.53 1.85 2.20
C ASP A 691 68.73 2.14 1.28
N GLN A 692 68.88 3.41 0.85
CA GLN A 692 69.97 3.92 0.00
C GLN A 692 71.19 4.41 0.81
N GLY A 693 71.18 4.28 2.14
CA GLY A 693 72.28 4.74 3.00
C GLY A 693 72.47 6.26 3.08
N ARG A 694 71.42 7.05 2.79
CA ARG A 694 71.37 8.52 2.86
C ARG A 694 70.67 8.98 4.14
N TYR A 695 71.28 8.66 5.28
CA TYR A 695 70.66 8.80 6.59
C TYR A 695 70.41 10.26 7.02
N GLY A 696 71.21 11.22 6.54
CA GLY A 696 71.02 12.64 6.81
C GLY A 696 69.73 13.17 6.21
N GLN A 697 69.46 12.81 4.95
CA GLN A 697 68.20 13.16 4.27
C GLN A 697 67.00 12.48 4.94
N ALA A 698 67.11 11.18 5.25
CA ALA A 698 66.10 10.44 6.00
C ALA A 698 65.77 11.10 7.35
N GLN A 699 66.80 11.47 8.13
CA GLN A 699 66.63 12.12 9.44
C GLN A 699 65.92 13.45 9.31
N GLN A 700 66.24 14.27 8.30
CA GLN A 700 65.57 15.54 8.06
C GLN A 700 64.06 15.34 7.81
N GLU A 701 63.70 14.43 6.91
CA GLU A 701 62.29 14.16 6.58
C GLU A 701 61.52 13.55 7.76
N PHE A 702 62.11 12.62 8.50
CA PHE A 702 61.48 12.07 9.71
C PHE A 702 61.35 13.12 10.81
N THR A 703 62.29 14.06 10.97
CA THR A 703 62.20 15.12 11.98
C THR A 703 61.07 16.10 11.66
N GLN A 704 60.92 16.48 10.38
CA GLN A 704 59.81 17.34 9.95
C GLN A 704 58.46 16.62 10.12
N THR A 705 58.41 15.33 9.79
CA THR A 705 57.24 14.48 10.01
C THR A 705 56.88 14.37 11.49
N GLN A 706 57.89 14.26 12.37
CA GLN A 706 57.69 14.15 13.82
C GLN A 706 56.96 15.36 14.40
N ALA A 707 57.41 16.57 14.04
CA ALA A 707 56.82 17.81 14.53
C ALA A 707 55.33 17.89 14.17
N TRP A 708 54.99 17.52 12.92
CA TRP A 708 53.61 17.48 12.46
C TRP A 708 52.76 16.46 13.22
N LEU A 709 53.24 15.22 13.30
CA LEU A 709 52.50 14.13 13.95
C LEU A 709 52.23 14.44 15.42
N SER A 710 53.24 14.91 16.16
CA SER A 710 53.08 15.26 17.57
C SER A 710 52.09 16.41 17.77
N ALA A 711 52.10 17.42 16.90
CA ALA A 711 51.19 18.56 17.00
C ALA A 711 49.73 18.20 16.64
N ARG A 712 49.52 17.35 15.62
CA ARG A 712 48.17 17.07 15.06
C ARG A 712 47.48 15.86 15.64
N LEU A 713 48.24 14.81 15.94
CA LEU A 713 47.68 13.55 16.49
C LEU A 713 47.81 13.48 18.01
N GLY A 714 48.66 14.34 18.59
CA GLY A 714 49.05 14.31 19.98
C GLY A 714 50.29 13.44 20.22
N PRO A 715 51.04 13.71 21.30
CA PRO A 715 52.35 13.09 21.56
C PRO A 715 52.29 11.59 21.85
N GLU A 716 51.13 11.06 22.24
CA GLU A 716 50.93 9.65 22.61
C GLU A 716 50.32 8.82 21.45
N HIS A 717 50.24 9.37 20.23
CA HIS A 717 49.63 8.67 19.11
C HIS A 717 50.51 7.51 18.56
N PRO A 718 49.94 6.37 18.13
CA PRO A 718 50.74 5.26 17.58
C PRO A 718 51.64 5.61 16.40
N ASP A 719 51.22 6.54 15.52
CA ASP A 719 52.07 7.01 14.41
C ASP A 719 53.25 7.87 14.87
N VAL A 720 53.09 8.62 15.97
CA VAL A 720 54.18 9.36 16.60
C VAL A 720 55.25 8.37 17.06
N ALA A 721 54.84 7.27 17.70
CA ALA A 721 55.74 6.20 18.09
C ALA A 721 56.43 5.50 16.90
N ARG A 722 55.70 5.24 15.80
CA ARG A 722 56.31 4.67 14.57
C ARG A 722 57.40 5.58 13.99
N ASN A 723 57.17 6.88 14.03
CA ASN A 723 58.15 7.85 13.53
C ASN A 723 59.36 7.97 14.47
N TYR A 724 59.16 7.96 15.79
CA TYR A 724 60.25 7.85 16.77
C TYR A 724 61.09 6.59 16.59
N ASN A 725 60.45 5.44 16.34
CA ASN A 725 61.18 4.20 16.04
C ASN A 725 62.04 4.37 14.78
N SER A 726 61.51 5.01 13.73
CA SER A 726 62.24 5.24 12.48
C SER A 726 63.41 6.22 12.66
N LEU A 727 63.22 7.29 13.44
CA LEU A 727 64.29 8.20 13.85
C LEU A 727 65.37 7.46 14.65
N GLY A 728 64.97 6.59 15.57
CA GLY A 728 65.88 5.79 16.38
C GLY A 728 66.73 4.83 15.55
N ILE A 729 66.11 4.11 14.61
CA ILE A 729 66.83 3.24 13.65
C ILE A 729 67.75 4.06 12.75
N THR A 730 67.30 5.21 12.24
CA THR A 730 68.14 6.08 11.39
C THR A 730 69.35 6.62 12.16
N ALA A 731 69.17 7.03 13.42
CA ALA A 731 70.28 7.45 14.29
C ALA A 731 71.25 6.31 14.59
N TRP A 732 70.73 5.10 14.82
CA TRP A 732 71.55 3.90 14.99
C TRP A 732 72.37 3.55 13.75
N GLU A 733 71.78 3.63 12.56
CA GLU A 733 72.51 3.41 11.30
C GLU A 733 73.65 4.42 11.12
N ARG A 734 73.50 5.66 11.63
CA ARG A 734 74.57 6.67 11.68
C ARG A 734 75.61 6.45 12.79
N GLY A 735 75.34 5.54 13.73
CA GLY A 735 76.20 5.26 14.89
C GLY A 735 75.96 6.20 16.08
N ASP A 736 74.88 6.99 16.06
CA ASP A 736 74.50 7.89 17.14
C ASP A 736 73.59 7.17 18.15
N PHE A 737 74.19 6.38 19.04
CA PHE A 737 73.47 5.67 20.09
C PHE A 737 72.79 6.62 21.10
N ALA A 738 73.33 7.82 21.28
CA ALA A 738 72.82 8.82 22.21
C ALA A 738 71.47 9.39 21.74
N ALA A 739 71.27 9.53 20.42
CA ALA A 739 69.97 9.86 19.85
C ALA A 739 69.07 8.62 19.65
N ALA A 740 69.64 7.47 19.28
CA ALA A 740 68.87 6.27 18.94
C ALA A 740 68.07 5.69 20.12
N LEU A 741 68.73 5.47 21.26
CA LEU A 741 68.12 4.80 22.41
C LEU A 741 66.96 5.59 23.04
N PRO A 742 67.06 6.91 23.27
CA PRO A 742 65.93 7.69 23.76
C PRO A 742 64.74 7.70 22.80
N ALA A 743 64.98 7.79 21.48
CA ALA A 743 63.91 7.76 20.48
C ALA A 743 63.16 6.41 20.49
N LEU A 744 63.89 5.29 20.53
CA LEU A 744 63.30 3.95 20.63
C LEU A 744 62.54 3.75 21.96
N ALA A 745 63.11 4.23 23.07
CA ALA A 745 62.45 4.17 24.38
C ALA A 745 61.13 4.96 24.40
N HIS A 746 61.06 6.14 23.76
CA HIS A 746 59.82 6.90 23.61
C HIS A 746 58.78 6.14 22.79
N ALA A 747 59.18 5.53 21.66
CA ALA A 747 58.28 4.71 20.85
C ALA A 747 57.69 3.53 21.65
N VAL A 748 58.54 2.82 22.40
CA VAL A 748 58.13 1.70 23.26
C VAL A 748 57.20 2.16 24.38
N ALA A 749 57.48 3.30 25.02
CA ALA A 749 56.64 3.84 26.09
C ALA A 749 55.21 4.16 25.60
N ILE A 750 55.09 4.74 24.41
CA ILE A 750 53.79 5.02 23.80
C ILE A 750 53.06 3.72 23.44
N TRP A 751 53.72 2.78 22.75
CA TRP A 751 53.09 1.50 22.39
C TRP A 751 52.72 0.64 23.60
N ARG A 752 53.43 0.78 24.73
CA ARG A 752 53.10 0.08 25.98
C ARG A 752 51.78 0.53 26.60
N LYS A 753 51.37 1.79 26.37
CA LYS A 753 50.05 2.31 26.79
C LYS A 753 48.94 1.94 25.80
N GLY A 754 49.30 1.61 24.57
CA GLY A 754 48.37 1.24 23.50
C GLY A 754 47.87 -0.20 23.61
N THR A 755 46.92 -0.55 22.74
CA THR A 755 46.33 -1.90 22.66
C THR A 755 46.99 -2.79 21.60
N ASP A 756 47.87 -2.25 20.75
CA ASP A 756 48.55 -3.00 19.70
C ASP A 756 49.89 -3.58 20.18
N HIS A 757 49.82 -4.79 20.71
CA HIS A 757 50.98 -5.53 21.20
C HIS A 757 51.98 -5.94 20.09
N ARG A 758 51.60 -5.90 18.80
CA ARG A 758 52.53 -6.24 17.69
C ARG A 758 53.60 -5.16 17.53
N LEU A 759 53.18 -3.89 17.54
CA LEU A 759 54.10 -2.75 17.43
C LEU A 759 55.00 -2.65 18.65
N LEU A 760 54.47 -2.91 19.84
CA LEU A 760 55.27 -2.99 21.07
C LEU A 760 56.39 -4.02 20.94
N ALA A 761 56.08 -5.24 20.47
CA ALA A 761 57.09 -6.29 20.29
C ALA A 761 58.16 -5.92 19.25
N ALA A 762 57.79 -5.20 18.18
CA ALA A 762 58.75 -4.68 17.20
C ALA A 762 59.66 -3.60 17.80
N GLY A 763 59.10 -2.66 18.58
CA GLY A 763 59.86 -1.61 19.26
C GLY A 763 60.85 -2.16 20.28
N LEU A 764 60.40 -3.10 21.13
CA LEU A 764 61.25 -3.78 22.10
C LEU A 764 62.42 -4.50 21.43
N PHE A 765 62.14 -5.22 20.33
CA PHE A 765 63.16 -5.88 19.52
C PHE A 765 64.20 -4.89 18.96
N ASN A 766 63.75 -3.79 18.36
CA ASN A 766 64.62 -2.75 17.80
C ASN A 766 65.48 -2.09 18.89
N GLN A 767 64.88 -1.75 20.03
CA GLN A 767 65.60 -1.17 21.17
C GLN A 767 66.67 -2.13 21.70
N ALA A 768 66.36 -3.42 21.82
CA ALA A 768 67.32 -4.43 22.25
C ALA A 768 68.45 -4.63 21.25
N MET A 769 68.16 -4.61 19.95
CA MET A 769 69.17 -4.66 18.89
C MET A 769 70.15 -3.50 18.98
N VAL A 770 69.67 -2.28 19.21
CA VAL A 770 70.54 -1.10 19.39
C VAL A 770 71.31 -1.16 20.71
N LEU A 771 70.72 -1.67 21.79
CA LEU A 771 71.43 -1.90 23.06
C LEU A 771 72.57 -2.92 22.89
N HIS A 772 72.35 -4.00 22.13
CA HIS A 772 73.39 -4.99 21.82
C HIS A 772 74.55 -4.36 21.04
N ASP A 773 74.27 -3.58 19.98
CA ASP A 773 75.31 -2.89 19.21
C ASP A 773 76.08 -1.85 20.05
N ALA A 774 75.43 -1.29 21.08
CA ALA A 774 76.05 -0.41 22.07
C ALA A 774 76.78 -1.15 23.22
N GLY A 775 76.82 -2.49 23.21
CA GLY A 775 77.48 -3.32 24.24
C GLY A 775 76.71 -3.41 25.57
N ARG A 776 75.41 -3.13 25.58
CA ARG A 776 74.54 -3.12 26.79
C ARG A 776 73.63 -4.34 26.84
N ASP A 777 74.23 -5.53 26.72
CA ASP A 777 73.51 -6.80 26.57
C ASP A 777 72.60 -7.17 27.76
N ALA A 778 73.02 -6.83 28.98
CA ALA A 778 72.23 -7.08 30.19
C ALA A 778 70.88 -6.35 30.17
N GLU A 779 70.82 -5.18 29.52
CA GLU A 779 69.59 -4.40 29.36
C GLU A 779 68.78 -4.86 28.14
N ALA A 780 69.43 -5.41 27.11
CA ALA A 780 68.77 -5.93 25.91
C ALA A 780 67.97 -7.22 26.19
N LEU A 781 68.51 -8.11 27.02
CA LEU A 781 67.93 -9.43 27.30
C LEU A 781 66.45 -9.39 27.78
N PRO A 782 66.07 -8.63 28.83
CA PRO A 782 64.69 -8.60 29.29
C PRO A 782 63.72 -8.05 28.23
N LEU A 783 64.15 -7.10 27.39
CA LEU A 783 63.33 -6.57 26.30
C LEU A 783 63.07 -7.62 25.22
N LEU A 784 64.06 -8.44 24.89
CA LEU A 784 63.90 -9.54 23.92
C LEU A 784 62.99 -10.65 24.45
N GLU A 785 63.08 -11.00 25.74
CA GLU A 785 62.17 -11.97 26.37
C GLU A 785 60.71 -11.47 26.36
N GLU A 786 60.50 -10.20 26.65
CA GLU A 786 59.18 -9.58 26.54
C GLU A 786 58.68 -9.59 25.09
N ALA A 787 59.51 -9.16 24.12
CA ALA A 787 59.18 -9.17 22.70
C ALA A 787 58.86 -10.58 22.20
N ARG A 788 59.62 -11.59 22.63
CA ARG A 788 59.40 -13.00 22.32
C ARG A 788 58.05 -13.48 22.81
N ARG A 789 57.72 -13.24 24.07
CA ARG A 789 56.41 -13.61 24.65
C ARG A 789 55.26 -13.00 23.86
N LEU A 790 55.34 -11.69 23.55
CA LEU A 790 54.31 -10.99 22.78
C LEU A 790 54.16 -11.53 21.35
N ARG A 791 55.28 -11.85 20.68
CA ARG A 791 55.25 -12.46 19.33
C ARG A 791 54.66 -13.87 19.37
N ILE A 792 55.00 -14.70 20.35
CA ILE A 792 54.44 -16.05 20.50
C ILE A 792 52.93 -15.98 20.75
N GLU A 793 52.49 -15.10 21.64
CA GLU A 793 51.07 -14.92 21.95
C GLU A 793 50.26 -14.52 20.71
N HIS A 794 50.81 -13.63 19.88
CA HIS A 794 50.08 -13.08 18.73
C HIS A 794 50.17 -13.95 17.47
N PHE A 795 51.34 -14.51 17.19
CA PHE A 795 51.63 -15.20 15.92
C PHE A 795 51.78 -16.72 16.08
N GLY A 796 51.93 -17.22 17.31
CA GLY A 796 52.27 -18.60 17.60
C GLY A 796 53.78 -18.85 17.66
N ALA A 797 54.17 -19.91 18.36
CA ALA A 797 55.57 -20.23 18.65
C ALA A 797 56.40 -20.64 17.42
N GLN A 798 55.74 -21.04 16.32
CA GLN A 798 56.40 -21.53 15.10
C GLN A 798 56.55 -20.44 14.01
N HIS A 799 56.12 -19.21 14.29
CA HIS A 799 56.15 -18.13 13.31
C HIS A 799 57.57 -17.59 13.11
N GLU A 800 57.93 -17.24 11.88
CA GLU A 800 59.27 -16.82 11.48
C GLU A 800 59.77 -15.55 12.19
N ILE A 801 58.87 -14.61 12.49
CA ILE A 801 59.17 -13.42 13.31
C ILE A 801 59.58 -13.74 14.76
N VAL A 802 59.16 -14.88 15.31
CA VAL A 802 59.71 -15.39 16.59
C VAL A 802 61.15 -15.81 16.37
N GLY A 803 61.44 -16.45 15.23
CA GLY A 803 62.80 -16.78 14.79
C GLY A 803 63.74 -15.57 14.72
N ASP A 804 63.26 -14.41 14.26
CA ASP A 804 64.04 -13.16 14.30
C ASP A 804 64.40 -12.75 15.74
N THR A 805 63.48 -12.93 16.69
CA THR A 805 63.75 -12.65 18.12
C THR A 805 64.71 -13.67 18.72
N GLU A 806 64.57 -14.95 18.38
CA GLU A 806 65.50 -16.01 18.79
C GLU A 806 66.91 -15.74 18.26
N TRP A 807 67.05 -15.20 17.05
CA TRP A 807 68.34 -14.80 16.49
C TRP A 807 69.01 -13.73 17.36
N MET A 808 68.28 -12.67 17.73
CA MET A 808 68.81 -11.63 18.63
C MET A 808 69.10 -12.16 20.05
N LEU A 809 68.24 -13.04 20.59
CA LEU A 809 68.50 -13.71 21.86
C LEU A 809 69.80 -14.53 21.79
N GLY A 810 70.03 -15.22 20.68
CA GLY A 810 71.28 -15.96 20.42
C GLY A 810 72.52 -15.05 20.48
N LEU A 811 72.45 -13.87 19.87
CA LEU A 811 73.53 -12.87 19.88
C LEU A 811 73.76 -12.29 21.29
N VAL A 812 72.70 -11.84 21.97
CA VAL A 812 72.79 -11.23 23.31
C VAL A 812 73.27 -12.24 24.36
N THR A 813 72.76 -13.47 24.33
CA THR A 813 73.19 -14.52 25.28
C THR A 813 74.62 -15.00 25.01
N ALA A 814 75.09 -14.99 23.76
CA ALA A 814 76.50 -15.22 23.45
C ALA A 814 77.40 -14.13 24.05
N ALA A 815 77.00 -12.85 23.91
CA ALA A 815 77.76 -11.72 24.46
C ALA A 815 77.82 -11.75 26.00
N LEU A 816 76.76 -12.24 26.66
CA LEU A 816 76.72 -12.47 28.10
C LEU A 816 77.47 -13.74 28.57
N GLY A 817 77.98 -14.56 27.64
CA GLY A 817 78.71 -15.80 27.95
C GLY A 817 77.85 -17.04 28.17
N ASP A 818 76.52 -16.97 28.04
CA ASP A 818 75.62 -18.12 28.16
C ASP A 818 75.58 -18.93 26.86
N THR A 819 76.61 -19.78 26.70
CA THR A 819 76.83 -20.56 25.48
C THR A 819 75.71 -21.58 25.22
N ALA A 820 75.10 -22.13 26.28
CA ALA A 820 74.05 -23.13 26.17
C ALA A 820 72.76 -22.52 25.62
N ARG A 821 72.33 -21.40 26.20
CA ARG A 821 71.14 -20.68 25.75
C ARG A 821 71.34 -20.08 24.36
N SER A 822 72.53 -19.54 24.09
CA SER A 822 72.87 -19.02 22.76
C SER A 822 72.75 -20.08 21.67
N ARG A 823 73.31 -21.27 21.89
CA ARG A 823 73.22 -22.38 20.93
C ARG A 823 71.78 -22.82 20.67
N ALA A 824 70.96 -22.91 21.72
CA ALA A 824 69.55 -23.24 21.60
C ALA A 824 68.77 -22.18 20.81
N ALA A 825 68.98 -20.90 21.14
CA ALA A 825 68.33 -19.77 20.48
C ALA A 825 68.70 -19.68 18.99
N PHE A 826 69.98 -19.83 18.63
CA PHE A 826 70.37 -19.88 17.21
C PHE A 826 69.77 -21.06 16.46
N GLY A 827 69.70 -22.25 17.07
CA GLY A 827 69.04 -23.41 16.48
C GLY A 827 67.57 -23.17 16.19
N ALA A 828 66.85 -22.57 17.14
CA ALA A 828 65.45 -22.16 16.96
C ALA A 828 65.32 -21.08 15.88
N ALA A 829 66.18 -20.07 15.89
CA ALA A 829 66.18 -18.98 14.92
C ALA A 829 66.31 -19.49 13.48
N VAL A 830 67.30 -20.36 13.21
CA VAL A 830 67.51 -20.96 11.89
C VAL A 830 66.30 -21.79 11.47
N ALA A 831 65.79 -22.66 12.35
CA ALA A 831 64.64 -23.51 12.03
C ALA A 831 63.39 -22.68 11.68
N LEU A 832 63.05 -21.69 12.51
CA LEU A 832 61.85 -20.88 12.35
C LEU A 832 61.92 -19.97 11.12
N THR A 833 63.02 -19.24 10.95
CA THR A 833 63.17 -18.29 9.83
C THR A 833 63.27 -19.02 8.49
N ARG A 834 63.98 -20.15 8.42
CA ARG A 834 64.10 -20.96 7.21
C ARG A 834 62.78 -21.60 6.79
N ASN A 835 61.98 -22.06 7.77
CA ASN A 835 60.69 -22.68 7.49
C ASN A 835 59.62 -21.65 7.08
N GLY A 836 59.56 -20.48 7.71
CA GLY A 836 58.54 -19.47 7.40
C GLY A 836 58.91 -18.52 6.26
N TYR A 837 60.10 -17.92 6.27
CA TYR A 837 60.51 -17.03 5.17
C TYR A 837 61.09 -17.77 3.94
N GLY A 838 61.64 -18.96 4.16
CA GLY A 838 62.36 -19.73 3.14
C GLY A 838 63.88 -19.57 3.23
N PRO A 839 64.64 -20.54 2.68
CA PRO A 839 66.09 -20.67 2.91
C PRO A 839 66.97 -19.61 2.22
N ALA A 840 66.46 -18.94 1.20
CA ALA A 840 67.19 -17.88 0.49
C ALA A 840 66.83 -16.47 1.01
N HIS A 841 65.92 -16.37 1.98
CA HIS A 841 65.49 -15.08 2.51
C HIS A 841 66.59 -14.43 3.36
N PRO A 842 66.84 -13.11 3.26
CA PRO A 842 67.92 -12.45 3.99
C PRO A 842 67.88 -12.68 5.51
N HIS A 843 66.70 -12.74 6.13
CA HIS A 843 66.57 -13.04 7.56
C HIS A 843 67.01 -14.47 7.93
N ALA A 844 66.66 -15.47 7.11
CA ALA A 844 67.08 -16.85 7.32
C ALA A 844 68.60 -16.99 7.14
N LEU A 845 69.14 -16.37 6.07
CA LEU A 845 70.57 -16.32 5.82
C LEU A 845 71.33 -15.61 6.96
N ARG A 846 70.76 -14.54 7.54
CA ARG A 846 71.34 -13.83 8.68
C ARG A 846 71.39 -14.69 9.94
N ALA A 847 70.30 -15.41 10.23
CA ALA A 847 70.26 -16.35 11.36
C ALA A 847 71.31 -17.47 11.20
N GLU A 848 71.38 -18.07 10.02
CA GLU A 848 72.38 -19.09 9.69
C GLU A 848 73.81 -18.54 9.76
N LEU A 849 74.02 -17.32 9.26
CA LEU A 849 75.33 -16.67 9.27
C LEU A 849 75.83 -16.41 10.70
N SER A 850 74.98 -15.87 11.57
CA SER A 850 75.35 -15.62 12.97
C SER A 850 75.63 -16.92 13.73
N GLN A 851 74.86 -17.98 13.49
CA GLN A 851 75.14 -19.31 14.06
C GLN A 851 76.47 -19.87 13.56
N ALA A 852 76.71 -19.81 12.25
CA ALA A 852 77.95 -20.29 11.64
C ALA A 852 79.18 -19.51 12.17
N ARG A 853 79.06 -18.20 12.37
CA ARG A 853 80.13 -17.40 12.99
C ARG A 853 80.48 -17.88 14.39
N GLN A 854 79.47 -18.22 15.21
CA GLN A 854 79.70 -18.74 16.56
C GLN A 854 80.39 -20.11 16.55
N PHE A 855 79.98 -21.03 15.66
CA PHE A 855 80.65 -22.32 15.52
C PHE A 855 82.06 -22.20 14.94
N ALA A 856 82.28 -21.28 14.00
CA ALA A 856 83.62 -21.01 13.47
C ALA A 856 84.57 -20.48 14.56
N ARG A 857 84.09 -19.60 15.45
CA ARG A 857 84.85 -19.14 16.63
C ARG A 857 85.19 -20.28 17.60
N ALA A 858 84.40 -21.35 17.60
CA ALA A 858 84.67 -22.58 18.35
C ALA A 858 85.53 -23.61 17.59
N GLY A 859 86.01 -23.29 16.38
CA GLY A 859 86.91 -24.14 15.59
C GLY A 859 86.23 -25.06 14.56
N ASP A 860 84.95 -24.88 14.26
CA ASP A 860 84.24 -25.70 13.28
C ASP A 860 84.55 -25.25 11.82
N ALA A 861 85.34 -26.06 11.11
CA ALA A 861 85.67 -25.82 9.70
C ALA A 861 84.45 -25.92 8.75
N GLY A 862 83.43 -26.72 9.10
CA GLY A 862 82.18 -26.79 8.35
C GLY A 862 81.41 -25.47 8.41
N ALA A 863 81.46 -24.79 9.55
CA ALA A 863 80.83 -23.47 9.72
C ALA A 863 81.49 -22.40 8.85
N VAL A 864 82.82 -22.41 8.71
CA VAL A 864 83.55 -21.49 7.80
C VAL A 864 83.10 -21.67 6.35
N ARG A 865 82.97 -22.92 5.88
CA ARG A 865 82.44 -23.21 4.54
C ARG A 865 81.02 -22.68 4.36
N ARG A 866 80.15 -22.85 5.36
CA ARG A 866 78.77 -22.35 5.30
C ARG A 866 78.72 -20.82 5.18
N MET A 867 79.55 -20.09 5.92
CA MET A 867 79.65 -18.64 5.77
C MET A 867 80.11 -18.24 4.36
N ALA A 868 81.09 -18.95 3.79
CA ALA A 868 81.56 -18.69 2.43
C ALA A 868 80.47 -18.94 1.37
N GLU A 869 79.65 -19.99 1.54
CA GLU A 869 78.49 -20.25 0.68
C GLU A 869 77.47 -19.10 0.74
N ILE A 870 77.14 -18.62 1.94
CA ILE A 870 76.24 -17.46 2.13
C ILE A 870 76.78 -16.21 1.43
N GLY A 871 78.10 -15.96 1.52
CA GLY A 871 78.77 -14.84 0.85
C GLY A 871 78.74 -14.86 -0.69
N ASN A 872 78.31 -15.98 -1.28
CA ASN A 872 78.19 -16.21 -2.72
C ASN A 872 76.74 -16.34 -3.21
N VAL A 873 75.74 -16.25 -2.32
CA VAL A 873 74.33 -16.32 -2.72
C VAL A 873 74.00 -15.16 -3.69
N PRO A 874 73.39 -15.41 -4.86
CA PRO A 874 73.00 -14.35 -5.78
C PRO A 874 71.81 -13.55 -5.24
N GLY A 875 71.81 -12.25 -5.48
CA GLY A 875 70.77 -11.33 -5.05
C GLY A 875 71.08 -9.89 -5.43
N THR A 876 70.02 -9.11 -5.64
CA THR A 876 70.03 -7.69 -6.03
C THR A 876 69.33 -6.79 -5.01
N ASP A 877 68.96 -7.33 -3.85
CA ASP A 877 68.27 -6.62 -2.79
C ASP A 877 69.25 -6.18 -1.69
N SER A 878 69.03 -4.97 -1.14
CA SER A 878 69.94 -4.29 -0.20
C SER A 878 70.19 -5.12 1.07
N GLU A 879 69.17 -5.79 1.60
CA GLU A 879 69.33 -6.63 2.79
C GLU A 879 70.14 -7.90 2.52
N ARG A 880 70.03 -8.48 1.32
CA ARG A 880 70.91 -9.59 0.92
C ARG A 880 72.36 -9.13 0.75
N ASP A 881 72.59 -7.94 0.21
CA ASP A 881 73.94 -7.38 0.10
C ASP A 881 74.61 -7.23 1.46
N LYS A 882 73.88 -6.71 2.45
CA LYS A 882 74.34 -6.62 3.84
C LYS A 882 74.77 -7.99 4.39
N VAL A 883 73.95 -9.02 4.22
CA VAL A 883 74.28 -10.39 4.68
C VAL A 883 75.51 -10.95 3.96
N ARG A 884 75.67 -10.69 2.65
CA ARG A 884 76.85 -11.14 1.89
C ARG A 884 78.13 -10.45 2.33
N TRP A 885 78.07 -9.15 2.60
CA TRP A 885 79.22 -8.41 3.11
C TRP A 885 79.64 -8.91 4.48
N LEU A 886 78.69 -9.11 5.40
CA LEU A 886 78.97 -9.72 6.70
C LEU A 886 79.57 -11.12 6.55
N ALA A 887 79.02 -11.95 5.67
CA ALA A 887 79.53 -13.30 5.45
C ALA A 887 80.99 -13.31 4.99
N ARG A 888 81.35 -12.44 4.04
CA ARG A 888 82.75 -12.28 3.60
C ARG A 888 83.64 -11.75 4.70
N ALA A 889 83.16 -10.78 5.48
CA ALA A 889 83.90 -10.24 6.61
C ALA A 889 84.13 -11.27 7.72
N TYR A 890 83.16 -12.15 8.00
CA TYR A 890 83.30 -13.21 9.00
C TYR A 890 84.23 -14.35 8.54
N VAL A 891 84.25 -14.68 7.24
CA VAL A 891 85.25 -15.61 6.66
C VAL A 891 86.66 -15.00 6.67
N ALA A 892 86.76 -13.69 6.46
CA ALA A 892 88.01 -12.96 6.64
C ALA A 892 88.46 -12.99 8.12
N GLU A 893 87.55 -12.73 9.07
CA GLU A 893 87.82 -12.77 10.52
C GLU A 893 88.51 -14.07 10.97
N THR A 894 88.11 -15.23 10.43
CA THR A 894 88.72 -16.52 10.81
C THR A 894 90.17 -16.68 10.34
N ARG A 895 90.59 -15.95 9.30
CA ARG A 895 91.95 -15.98 8.74
C ARG A 895 92.86 -14.91 9.32
N CYS A 896 92.32 -13.98 10.11
CA CYS A 896 93.09 -12.85 10.65
C CYS A 896 94.31 -13.26 11.49
N ARG A 897 94.26 -14.41 12.17
CA ARG A 897 95.41 -14.91 12.95
C ARG A 897 96.54 -15.44 12.07
N ASP A 898 96.20 -16.04 10.94
CA ASP A 898 97.16 -16.75 10.09
C ASP A 898 97.71 -15.84 8.97
N GLU A 899 96.86 -14.97 8.41
CA GLU A 899 97.18 -14.14 7.23
C GLU A 899 96.69 -12.68 7.40
N PRO A 900 97.16 -11.91 8.40
CA PRO A 900 96.60 -10.60 8.74
C PRO A 900 96.68 -9.58 7.59
N ALA A 901 97.81 -9.50 6.86
CA ALA A 901 97.99 -8.52 5.79
C ALA A 901 97.09 -8.77 4.56
N ALA A 902 96.95 -10.04 4.14
CA ALA A 902 96.07 -10.41 3.04
C ALA A 902 94.60 -10.17 3.41
N THR A 903 94.24 -10.53 4.66
CA THR A 903 92.90 -10.35 5.20
C THR A 903 92.51 -8.88 5.33
N GLN A 904 93.41 -8.02 5.81
CA GLN A 904 93.19 -6.57 5.84
C GLN A 904 92.95 -6.00 4.43
N THR A 905 93.71 -6.45 3.43
CA THR A 905 93.54 -6.00 2.04
C THR A 905 92.17 -6.39 1.48
N GLU A 906 91.71 -7.60 1.78
CA GLU A 906 90.38 -8.09 1.42
C GLU A 906 89.26 -7.26 2.10
N LEU A 907 89.39 -7.01 3.40
CA LEU A 907 88.44 -6.19 4.17
C LEU A 907 88.41 -4.73 3.69
N ASP A 908 89.56 -4.13 3.37
CA ASP A 908 89.63 -2.77 2.83
C ASP A 908 88.98 -2.68 1.44
N ALA A 909 89.11 -3.72 0.61
CA ALA A 909 88.41 -3.79 -0.68
C ALA A 909 86.90 -3.95 -0.51
N LEU A 910 86.46 -4.75 0.48
CA LEU A 910 85.05 -4.90 0.83
C LEU A 910 84.46 -3.57 1.33
N LEU A 911 85.14 -2.87 2.24
CA LEU A 911 84.72 -1.58 2.76
C LEU A 911 84.57 -0.52 1.66
N ARG A 912 85.49 -0.45 0.68
CA ARG A 912 85.36 0.46 -0.47
C ARG A 912 84.10 0.20 -1.29
N ARG A 913 83.72 -1.08 -1.49
CA ARG A 913 82.48 -1.44 -2.20
C ARG A 913 81.25 -1.06 -1.39
N MET A 914 81.28 -1.30 -0.08
CA MET A 914 80.19 -0.93 0.82
C MET A 914 79.98 0.58 0.86
N GLN A 915 81.05 1.38 0.92
CA GLN A 915 80.96 2.85 0.94
C GLN A 915 80.30 3.41 -0.34
N ALA A 916 80.45 2.74 -1.48
CA ALA A 916 79.80 3.15 -2.72
C ALA A 916 78.28 2.90 -2.71
N ALA A 917 77.84 1.84 -2.01
CA ALA A 917 76.42 1.49 -1.87
C ALA A 917 75.75 2.19 -0.69
N LEU A 918 76.51 2.45 0.39
CA LEU A 918 76.06 3.08 1.62
C LEU A 918 76.94 4.31 1.90
N PRO A 919 76.64 5.47 1.28
CA PRO A 919 77.53 6.62 1.26
C PRO A 919 77.78 7.22 2.66
N GLU A 920 76.78 7.17 3.55
CA GLU A 920 76.87 7.73 4.91
C GLU A 920 77.20 6.68 5.99
N GLY A 921 77.61 5.47 5.62
CA GLY A 921 77.99 4.41 6.57
C GLY A 921 76.88 3.39 6.82
N GLY A 922 76.60 3.06 8.07
CA GLY A 922 75.63 2.01 8.43
C GLY A 922 76.18 1.03 9.46
N ALA A 923 75.29 0.34 10.17
CA ALA A 923 75.66 -0.63 11.21
C ALA A 923 76.55 -1.76 10.67
N VAL A 924 76.21 -2.30 9.50
CA VAL A 924 77.00 -3.36 8.85
C VAL A 924 78.40 -2.87 8.47
N LEU A 925 78.52 -1.63 8.01
CA LEU A 925 79.83 -1.03 7.68
C LEU A 925 80.68 -0.85 8.93
N ARG A 926 80.10 -0.38 10.04
CA ARG A 926 80.80 -0.28 11.34
C ARG A 926 81.28 -1.63 11.83
N GLU A 927 80.47 -2.69 11.69
CA GLU A 927 80.87 -4.03 12.10
C GLU A 927 82.07 -4.56 11.29
N VAL A 928 82.05 -4.38 9.96
CA VAL A 928 83.19 -4.77 9.10
C VAL A 928 84.44 -3.95 9.44
N GLN A 929 84.29 -2.66 9.75
CA GLN A 929 85.40 -1.82 10.23
C GLN A 929 85.95 -2.29 11.58
N ALA A 930 85.10 -2.74 12.49
CA ALA A 930 85.52 -3.29 13.78
C ALA A 930 86.32 -4.58 13.59
N ILE A 931 85.86 -5.50 12.74
CA ILE A 931 86.60 -6.72 12.38
C ILE A 931 87.96 -6.37 11.77
N ARG A 932 87.98 -5.45 10.80
CA ARG A 932 89.22 -4.97 10.18
C ARG A 932 90.18 -4.37 11.19
N THR A 933 89.67 -3.64 12.18
CA THR A 933 90.50 -3.01 13.22
C THR A 933 91.04 -4.03 14.22
N ALA A 934 90.28 -5.09 14.53
CA ALA A 934 90.71 -6.19 15.39
C ALA A 934 91.70 -7.15 14.71
N CYS A 935 91.66 -7.23 13.38
CA CYS A 935 92.56 -7.99 12.53
C CYS A 935 93.93 -7.29 12.42
N ARG A 936 94.75 -7.29 13.46
CA ARG A 936 96.07 -6.63 13.51
C ARG A 936 97.20 -7.57 13.86
#